data_AF-G0S254-F1
#
_entry.id   AF-G0S254-F1
#
_cell.length_a   1.000
_cell.length_b   1.000
_cell.length_c   1.000
_cell.angle_alpha   90.00
_cell.angle_beta   90.00
_cell.angle_gamma   90.00
#
_symmetry.space_group_name_H-M   'P 1'
#
loop_
_entity.id
_entity.type
_entity.pdbx_description
1 polymer ?
#
loop_
_entity_poly.entity_id
_entity_poly.type
_entity_poly.pdbx_seq_one_letter_code
_entity_poly.pdbx_strand_id
1 'polypeptide(L)'
;MSKGRVCLAYSGALPVAWIWISIAFDLPDLNKTDTQIPGLDTSTILKWLILEGYTVVCFLANVGQQEDWAEVEKKALALGAERMVIEDLQREFVEEIVFRAIQCNAIYEDRYLLGTSLARPIIARAQVRVAQQYNCEYVSHGCTGKGNDQVRFELAFKACNPKLKVIAPWRMPEFIQRFQGRADLLKFAAENNIPVSATPKAPWSMDDNLVHCSYEAGVLEDPDYTPPKELWTRTVDPQDAPDKPYNFTIHFEKGIPVKLVTPEGEVTDSVELFKTLNKIGHDNGVGRIDIVENRFIGLKSRGCYDTPGLTIARLAHIDLEGLVMDSRVRKLRDQFVTIEWSHCLYNGMYFSPEREFLENSIIFSQQNVTGEVRMSVYKGNAYVLGRKSNTSILYSQEDASMDSLETFQPMDTTGFIAIQGIRLEKYGLQKIKDGQPLSNDIGVEKFKIAKAPAELREPLGLSFKQLTNHVEPSAGPCHLEPHSETSMVGPRVVMAALRPGAGACSNISWPLRQGSSRLRIITPVLRLRVFSYSRYYSPAESRVSPTPNAQKTVTINGRSYPTDSWYNVSSTVLSLTSRKLHLQKDHPVSITRKIIESVFPGPTYKYYNEFDPVVSTHENFDSLGFPPDHPGRARTDTYYINQSTLLRTHTSAHEAQLFRENDTGGYLISADVYRRDEVDRSHYPVFHQMEGARVWDRRLVPNGDLVAAVYEDLERLPKHNMTVEDPNPPFHPERNPLQEGHHTPEEAAAIAAHLKRSLELMVNEIFTRAKAANVAAAGGSPQQDEPLRVRWVEAYFPFTSPSWELEVHYNGDWLEILGCGVSQQHVLNNAGVPHKSGWAFGIGLERVAMLLFKIPDIRLFWSQDERFLSQFRGVEDDLSKIRPFVPFSKHPACYKDVSFWLPKDEFHENDLMEIVRDAVGDVVEDVKKVDEFVHPKTGRKSMCYRINYRSLERTLTNTETNEMHDRVVKGLVAKLGVEIR
;
A
#
# COMPACT_ATOMS: atom_id res chain seq x y z
N MET A 1 49.53 9.39 15.63
CA MET A 1 48.87 10.14 14.52
C MET A 1 47.37 10.10 14.77
N SER A 2 46.60 11.12 14.38
CA SER A 2 45.14 11.10 14.60
C SER A 2 44.47 10.03 13.74
N LYS A 3 43.44 9.34 14.28
CA LYS A 3 42.58 8.39 13.54
C LYS A 3 41.56 9.08 12.63
N GLY A 4 41.47 10.41 12.67
CA GLY A 4 40.53 11.23 11.91
C GLY A 4 39.74 12.19 12.79
N ARG A 5 38.84 12.94 12.17
CA ARG A 5 38.00 13.97 12.82
C ARG A 5 36.56 13.47 13.03
N VAL A 6 36.04 13.59 14.25
CA VAL A 6 34.72 13.06 14.67
C VAL A 6 33.82 14.20 15.17
N CYS A 7 32.60 14.29 14.64
CA CYS A 7 31.55 15.16 15.17
C CYS A 7 30.65 14.36 16.14
N LEU A 8 30.83 14.56 17.45
CA LEU A 8 30.09 13.85 18.50
C LEU A 8 28.85 14.64 18.93
N ALA A 9 27.67 14.04 18.84
CA ALA A 9 26.48 14.52 19.54
C ALA A 9 26.70 14.38 21.06
N TYR A 10 26.76 15.52 21.72
CA TYR A 10 27.06 15.67 23.14
C TYR A 10 25.77 16.05 23.90
N SER A 11 25.65 15.70 25.18
CA SER A 11 24.60 16.20 26.07
C SER A 11 25.21 16.89 27.30
N GLY A 12 24.47 17.84 27.85
CA GLY A 12 24.93 18.75 28.89
C GLY A 12 24.57 18.33 30.31
N ALA A 13 24.01 19.28 31.05
CA ALA A 13 23.59 19.22 32.44
C ALA A 13 22.08 18.97 32.63
N LEU A 14 21.27 18.78 31.57
CA LEU A 14 20.07 17.96 31.68
C LEU A 14 20.37 16.51 31.28
N PRO A 15 19.67 15.52 31.88
CA PRO A 15 19.72 14.15 31.38
C PRO A 15 18.89 14.09 30.09
N VAL A 16 19.44 14.63 29.00
CA VAL A 16 19.13 14.18 27.63
C VAL A 16 19.81 12.82 27.50
N ALA A 17 19.17 11.82 28.11
CA ALA A 17 19.75 10.51 28.33
C ALA A 17 19.47 9.64 27.12
N TRP A 18 20.53 9.25 26.43
CA TRP A 18 20.49 8.38 25.26
C TRP A 18 20.24 6.89 25.62
N ILE A 19 19.37 6.67 26.61
CA ILE A 19 18.75 5.45 27.14
C ILE A 19 19.74 4.34 27.52
N TRP A 20 19.94 4.08 28.82
CA TRP A 20 20.51 2.80 29.31
C TRP A 20 19.48 2.08 30.20
N ILE A 21 19.35 0.76 30.06
CA ILE A 21 18.37 -0.08 30.77
C ILE A 21 19.03 -1.32 31.38
N SER A 22 18.68 -1.58 32.65
CA SER A 22 19.00 -2.72 33.52
C SER A 22 20.49 -3.03 33.78
N ILE A 23 20.93 -2.85 35.03
CA ILE A 23 21.13 -3.94 36.02
C ILE A 23 20.63 -3.39 37.37
N ALA A 24 19.88 -4.19 38.14
CA ALA A 24 19.35 -3.79 39.43
C ALA A 24 20.37 -3.98 40.57
N PHE A 25 20.52 -2.97 41.44
CA PHE A 25 21.18 -3.09 42.75
C PHE A 25 20.57 -2.10 43.75
N ASP A 26 20.30 -2.59 44.95
CA ASP A 26 20.05 -1.79 46.16
C ASP A 26 21.36 -1.15 46.65
N LEU A 27 21.28 0.12 47.05
CA LEU A 27 22.27 0.78 47.91
C LEU A 27 21.53 1.76 48.84
N PRO A 28 21.70 1.66 50.17
CA PRO A 28 21.08 2.59 51.13
C PRO A 28 21.88 3.89 51.29
N ASP A 29 21.19 4.91 51.83
CA ASP A 29 21.69 6.16 52.40
C ASP A 29 22.75 6.99 51.63
N LEU A 30 22.36 8.20 51.19
CA LEU A 30 23.21 9.40 51.21
C LEU A 30 22.36 10.68 51.07
N ASN A 31 22.70 11.74 51.82
CA ASN A 31 21.87 12.94 51.98
C ASN A 31 22.49 14.19 51.31
N LYS A 32 21.65 14.94 50.56
CA LYS A 32 21.71 16.41 50.27
C LYS A 32 23.01 17.05 49.74
N THR A 33 22.99 17.55 48.51
CA THR A 33 23.00 19.00 48.17
C THR A 33 22.93 19.23 46.66
N ASP A 34 22.57 20.44 46.23
CA ASP A 34 22.08 20.74 44.88
C ASP A 34 23.17 21.15 43.87
N THR A 35 23.30 20.40 42.77
CA THR A 35 23.52 20.88 41.39
C THR A 35 23.52 19.68 40.43
N GLN A 36 22.79 19.76 39.30
CA GLN A 36 22.79 18.72 38.27
C GLN A 36 23.96 18.91 37.31
N ILE A 37 24.81 17.89 37.11
CA ILE A 37 25.67 17.76 35.91
C ILE A 37 25.64 16.33 35.31
N PRO A 38 24.53 15.96 34.64
CA PRO A 38 24.40 14.93 33.60
C PRO A 38 25.48 14.87 32.48
N GLY A 39 25.16 14.14 31.41
CA GLY A 39 26.05 13.91 30.28
C GLY A 39 27.19 12.91 30.57
N LEU A 40 27.03 11.99 31.54
CA LEU A 40 28.03 10.98 31.90
C LEU A 40 28.49 10.17 30.67
N ASP A 41 27.54 9.61 29.93
CA ASP A 41 27.77 8.78 28.76
C ASP A 41 28.52 9.54 27.65
N THR A 42 28.05 10.74 27.27
CA THR A 42 28.71 11.56 26.23
C THR A 42 30.05 12.13 26.68
N SER A 43 30.24 12.40 27.97
CA SER A 43 31.54 12.78 28.55
C SER A 43 32.54 11.62 28.51
N THR A 44 32.08 10.41 28.85
CA THR A 44 32.89 9.18 28.76
C THR A 44 33.21 8.84 27.30
N ILE A 45 32.24 8.92 26.38
CA ILE A 45 32.44 8.72 24.94
C ILE A 45 33.43 9.76 24.38
N LEU A 46 33.28 11.04 24.70
CA LEU A 46 34.23 12.09 24.33
C LEU A 46 35.66 11.71 24.78
N LYS A 47 35.83 11.39 26.07
CA LYS A 47 37.14 11.06 26.62
C LYS A 47 37.72 9.78 26.02
N TRP A 48 36.89 8.76 25.80
CA TRP A 48 37.28 7.50 25.16
C TRP A 48 37.70 7.71 23.69
N LEU A 49 36.96 8.48 22.90
CA LEU A 49 37.34 8.81 21.52
C LEU A 49 38.70 9.54 21.45
N ILE A 50 38.97 10.44 22.39
CA ILE A 50 40.27 11.13 22.50
C ILE A 50 41.39 10.13 22.84
N LEU A 51 41.17 9.20 23.78
CA LEU A 51 42.14 8.14 24.12
C LEU A 51 42.37 7.17 22.96
N GLU A 52 41.33 6.87 22.17
CA GLU A 52 41.44 6.13 20.92
C GLU A 52 42.16 6.89 19.81
N GLY A 53 42.52 8.16 20.03
CA GLY A 53 43.33 8.96 19.12
C GLY A 53 42.53 9.72 18.05
N TYR A 54 41.24 9.94 18.25
CA TYR A 54 40.43 10.82 17.38
C TYR A 54 40.53 12.29 17.79
N THR A 55 40.39 13.19 16.82
CA THR A 55 40.16 14.62 17.06
C THR A 55 38.65 14.86 17.13
N VAL A 56 38.12 15.22 18.30
CA VAL A 56 36.67 15.31 18.53
C VAL A 56 36.18 16.75 18.55
N VAL A 57 35.20 17.05 17.70
CA VAL A 57 34.34 18.24 17.76
C VAL A 57 33.04 17.82 18.44
N CYS A 58 32.67 18.49 19.53
CA CYS A 58 31.40 18.27 20.20
C CYS A 58 30.32 19.16 19.58
N PHE A 59 29.13 18.59 19.39
CA PHE A 59 27.93 19.28 18.90
C PHE A 59 26.78 19.09 19.88
N LEU A 60 26.07 20.18 20.19
CA LEU A 60 24.83 20.17 20.96
C LEU A 60 23.80 21.06 20.24
N ALA A 61 22.61 20.52 20.02
CA ALA A 61 21.48 21.31 19.56
C ALA A 61 20.71 21.84 20.78
N ASN A 62 20.52 23.16 20.87
CA ASN A 62 19.46 23.73 21.68
C ASN A 62 18.14 23.55 20.90
N VAL A 63 17.34 22.59 21.34
CA VAL A 63 15.96 22.35 20.87
C VAL A 63 14.94 22.74 21.94
N GLY A 64 15.30 23.64 22.86
CA GLY A 64 14.43 24.20 23.91
C GLY A 64 14.59 23.59 25.31
N GLN A 65 15.54 22.67 25.50
CA GLN A 65 15.90 22.14 26.81
C GLN A 65 16.67 23.18 27.65
N GLN A 66 16.63 23.08 28.98
CA GLN A 66 17.31 24.02 29.88
C GLN A 66 18.74 23.56 30.22
N GLU A 67 19.74 24.36 29.90
CA GLU A 67 21.16 23.99 30.02
C GLU A 67 22.02 25.18 30.48
N ASP A 68 23.07 24.92 31.28
CA ASP A 68 24.17 25.88 31.44
C ASP A 68 25.12 25.74 30.25
N TRP A 69 24.78 26.39 29.15
CA TRP A 69 25.53 26.33 27.89
C TRP A 69 27.02 26.67 28.07
N ALA A 70 27.36 27.56 29.01
CA ALA A 70 28.73 27.99 29.25
C ALA A 70 29.53 26.94 30.04
N GLU A 71 28.93 26.35 31.08
CA GLU A 71 29.59 25.26 31.83
C GLU A 71 29.67 23.98 30.98
N VAL A 72 28.70 23.72 30.10
CA VAL A 72 28.72 22.60 29.15
C VAL A 72 29.86 22.74 28.13
N GLU A 73 30.07 23.92 27.54
CA GLU A 73 31.24 24.19 26.69
C GLU A 73 32.56 24.05 27.47
N LYS A 74 32.65 24.68 28.63
CA LYS A 74 33.81 24.60 29.53
C LYS A 74 34.15 23.15 29.91
N LYS A 75 33.14 22.31 30.19
CA LYS A 75 33.29 20.87 30.47
C LYS A 75 33.80 20.11 29.25
N ALA A 76 33.21 20.31 28.06
CA ALA A 76 33.65 19.63 26.84
C ALA A 76 35.11 19.95 26.48
N LEU A 77 35.48 21.23 26.54
CA LEU A 77 36.86 21.67 26.29
C LEU A 77 37.84 21.13 27.36
N ALA A 78 37.48 21.15 28.64
CA ALA A 78 38.32 20.60 29.72
C ALA A 78 38.56 19.08 29.60
N LEU A 79 37.61 18.33 29.04
CA LEU A 79 37.76 16.90 28.75
C LEU A 79 38.72 16.63 27.58
N GLY A 80 38.91 17.60 26.70
CA GLY A 80 39.84 17.57 25.56
C GLY A 80 39.17 17.63 24.18
N ALA A 81 37.92 18.08 24.07
CA ALA A 81 37.34 18.41 22.77
C ALA A 81 38.15 19.52 22.07
N GLU A 82 38.30 19.44 20.75
CA GLU A 82 38.90 20.53 19.95
C GLU A 82 38.01 21.77 19.95
N ARG A 83 36.69 21.57 20.03
CA ARG A 83 35.66 22.59 19.94
C ARG A 83 34.34 22.08 20.53
N MET A 84 33.59 22.97 21.18
CA MET A 84 32.15 22.82 21.37
C MET A 84 31.42 23.65 20.29
N VAL A 85 30.33 23.10 19.75
CA VAL A 85 29.45 23.80 18.80
C VAL A 85 28.03 23.68 19.34
N ILE A 86 27.40 24.83 19.60
CA ILE A 86 26.02 24.90 20.10
C ILE A 86 25.21 25.66 19.05
N GLU A 87 24.22 25.01 18.44
CA GLU A 87 23.27 25.65 17.51
C GLU A 87 21.90 25.82 18.19
N ASP A 88 21.29 27.00 18.10
CA ASP A 88 19.89 27.21 18.48
C ASP A 88 18.97 26.83 17.32
N LEU A 89 18.26 25.73 17.52
CA LEU A 89 17.39 25.10 16.54
C LEU A 89 15.91 25.16 16.97
N GLN A 90 15.56 25.90 18.03
CA GLN A 90 14.17 26.02 18.51
C GLN A 90 13.20 26.43 17.38
N ARG A 91 13.61 27.39 16.53
CA ARG A 91 12.78 27.85 15.40
C ARG A 91 12.72 26.82 14.27
N GLU A 92 13.86 26.25 13.88
CA GLU A 92 13.96 25.19 12.86
C GLU A 92 13.05 24.00 13.24
N PHE A 93 13.06 23.62 14.52
CA PHE A 93 12.23 22.58 15.10
C PHE A 93 10.73 22.92 15.06
N VAL A 94 10.34 24.11 15.56
CA VAL A 94 8.93 24.53 15.61
C VAL A 94 8.33 24.69 14.21
N GLU A 95 8.98 25.45 13.35
CA GLU A 95 8.41 25.88 12.07
C GLU A 95 8.42 24.77 11.00
N GLU A 96 9.47 23.94 10.94
CA GLU A 96 9.52 22.85 9.94
C GLU A 96 8.78 21.58 10.41
N ILE A 97 8.92 21.18 11.68
CA ILE A 97 8.48 19.85 12.15
C ILE A 97 7.30 19.89 13.12
N VAL A 98 7.31 20.73 14.16
CA VAL A 98 6.20 20.74 15.14
C VAL A 98 4.90 21.26 14.51
N PHE A 99 4.99 22.31 13.71
CA PHE A 99 3.84 22.83 12.96
C PHE A 99 3.35 21.85 11.87
N ARG A 100 4.24 21.08 11.24
CA ARG A 100 3.84 19.98 10.34
C ARG A 100 3.17 18.83 11.10
N ALA A 101 3.63 18.51 12.31
CA ALA A 101 3.00 17.50 13.16
C ALA A 101 1.59 17.91 13.63
N ILE A 102 1.37 19.21 13.91
CA ILE A 102 0.04 19.77 14.15
C ILE A 102 -0.84 19.60 12.90
N GLN A 103 -0.39 20.05 11.72
CA GLN A 103 -1.09 19.87 10.44
C GLN A 103 -1.42 18.40 10.10
N CYS A 104 -0.54 17.47 10.49
CA CYS A 104 -0.73 16.04 10.32
C CYS A 104 -1.73 15.44 11.32
N ASN A 105 -1.99 16.14 12.44
CA ASN A 105 -2.50 15.57 13.69
C ASN A 105 -1.67 14.35 14.15
N ALA A 106 -0.36 14.39 13.96
CA ALA A 106 0.54 13.25 14.17
C ALA A 106 0.38 12.65 15.57
N ILE A 107 0.36 11.32 15.64
CA ILE A 107 0.18 10.53 16.86
C ILE A 107 0.63 9.09 16.61
N TYR A 108 1.29 8.48 17.58
CA TYR A 108 1.71 7.07 17.55
C TYR A 108 0.90 6.25 18.56
N GLU A 109 0.44 5.08 18.12
CA GLU A 109 -0.40 4.13 18.90
C GLU A 109 -1.53 4.82 19.68
N ASP A 110 -2.26 5.72 18.99
CA ASP A 110 -3.38 6.53 19.49
C ASP A 110 -3.09 7.40 20.73
N ARG A 111 -1.82 7.51 21.16
CA ARG A 111 -1.44 8.16 22.43
C ARG A 111 -0.24 9.10 22.33
N TYR A 112 0.88 8.67 21.76
CA TYR A 112 2.15 9.40 21.86
C TYR A 112 2.28 10.51 20.80
N LEU A 113 2.56 11.74 21.25
CA LEU A 113 2.71 12.93 20.40
C LEU A 113 4.15 13.16 19.89
N LEU A 114 4.96 12.09 19.83
CA LEU A 114 6.22 12.02 19.08
C LEU A 114 7.35 12.99 19.49
N GLY A 115 7.29 13.68 20.63
CA GLY A 115 8.22 14.79 20.97
C GLY A 115 9.71 14.50 20.76
N THR A 116 10.21 13.35 21.21
CA THR A 116 11.60 12.90 20.97
C THR A 116 11.85 12.64 19.48
N SER A 117 10.93 11.93 18.83
CA SER A 117 10.98 11.54 17.41
C SER A 117 10.98 12.74 16.47
N LEU A 118 10.24 13.80 16.83
CA LEU A 118 10.18 15.09 16.12
C LEU A 118 11.52 15.84 16.22
N ALA A 119 12.21 15.78 17.34
CA ALA A 119 13.47 16.49 17.55
C ALA A 119 14.65 15.85 16.79
N ARG A 120 14.74 14.52 16.73
CA ARG A 120 15.94 13.83 16.23
C ARG A 120 16.32 14.16 14.78
N PRO A 121 15.40 14.33 13.80
CA PRO A 121 15.75 14.74 12.44
C PRO A 121 16.45 16.10 12.36
N ILE A 122 16.02 17.09 13.17
CA ILE A 122 16.65 18.42 13.25
C ILE A 122 18.08 18.29 13.78
N ILE A 123 18.24 17.59 14.91
CA ILE A 123 19.54 17.41 15.57
C ILE A 123 20.52 16.66 14.66
N ALA A 124 20.09 15.58 14.00
CA ALA A 124 20.92 14.81 13.08
C ALA A 124 21.32 15.61 11.83
N ARG A 125 20.37 16.36 11.23
CA ARG A 125 20.65 17.25 10.09
C ARG A 125 21.68 18.32 10.45
N ALA A 126 21.51 18.98 11.59
CA ALA A 126 22.44 19.98 12.09
C ALA A 126 23.83 19.39 12.41
N GLN A 127 23.90 18.21 13.05
CA GLN A 127 25.16 17.51 13.30
C GLN A 127 25.92 17.20 11.99
N VAL A 128 25.20 16.90 10.90
CA VAL A 128 25.80 16.72 9.56
C VAL A 128 26.30 18.05 8.98
N ARG A 129 25.59 19.18 9.18
CA ARG A 129 26.11 20.53 8.82
C ARG A 129 27.42 20.81 9.54
N VAL A 130 27.47 20.59 10.85
CA VAL A 130 28.65 20.81 11.70
C VAL A 130 29.79 19.86 11.32
N ALA A 131 29.49 18.59 11.06
CA ALA A 131 30.49 17.62 10.59
C ALA A 131 31.14 18.06 9.27
N GLN A 132 30.35 18.59 8.32
CA GLN A 132 30.86 19.15 7.07
C GLN A 132 31.70 20.42 7.32
N GLN A 133 31.19 21.37 8.12
CA GLN A 133 31.87 22.64 8.44
C GLN A 133 33.27 22.42 9.04
N TYR A 134 33.42 21.43 9.92
CA TYR A 134 34.67 21.12 10.61
C TYR A 134 35.44 19.94 10.01
N ASN A 135 35.13 19.55 8.76
CA ASN A 135 35.83 18.50 8.01
C ASN A 135 35.95 17.18 8.81
N CYS A 136 34.87 16.76 9.45
CA CYS A 136 34.80 15.48 10.15
C CYS A 136 34.52 14.35 9.15
N GLU A 137 35.29 13.28 9.25
CA GLU A 137 35.06 12.03 8.48
C GLU A 137 34.00 11.15 9.15
N TYR A 138 33.81 11.34 10.46
CA TYR A 138 32.95 10.53 11.32
C TYR A 138 31.90 11.37 12.03
N VAL A 139 30.75 10.77 12.31
CA VAL A 139 29.74 11.24 13.26
C VAL A 139 29.57 10.22 14.37
N SER A 140 29.26 10.67 15.59
CA SER A 140 29.07 9.80 16.75
C SER A 140 27.91 10.27 17.64
N HIS A 141 27.30 9.36 18.38
CA HIS A 141 26.15 9.63 19.25
C HIS A 141 26.16 8.78 20.53
N GLY A 142 25.43 9.24 21.55
CA GLY A 142 25.25 8.52 22.81
C GLY A 142 24.26 7.36 22.80
N CYS A 143 23.51 7.13 21.71
CA CYS A 143 22.42 6.14 21.63
C CYS A 143 22.88 4.70 21.94
N THR A 144 22.18 3.99 22.82
CA THR A 144 22.40 2.55 23.04
C THR A 144 21.71 1.64 22.02
N GLY A 145 22.18 0.39 21.97
CA GLY A 145 21.59 -0.70 21.18
C GLY A 145 20.12 -1.02 21.44
N LYS A 146 19.49 -0.52 22.51
CA LYS A 146 18.08 -0.80 22.88
C LYS A 146 17.10 0.35 22.61
N GLY A 147 17.57 1.54 22.20
CA GLY A 147 16.72 2.70 21.93
C GLY A 147 16.24 2.78 20.48
N ASN A 148 15.15 3.50 20.21
CA ASN A 148 14.78 3.87 18.84
C ASN A 148 15.74 4.93 18.25
N ASP A 149 16.31 5.79 19.09
CA ASP A 149 17.08 6.96 18.65
C ASP A 149 18.34 6.63 17.85
N GLN A 150 18.99 5.48 18.08
CA GLN A 150 20.09 5.02 17.22
C GLN A 150 19.67 4.97 15.74
N VAL A 151 18.46 4.45 15.47
CA VAL A 151 17.91 4.33 14.13
C VAL A 151 17.61 5.72 13.54
N ARG A 152 16.99 6.60 14.35
CA ARG A 152 16.64 7.96 13.95
C ARG A 152 17.86 8.79 13.56
N PHE A 153 18.98 8.68 14.29
CA PHE A 153 20.22 9.36 13.93
C PHE A 153 20.91 8.72 12.73
N GLU A 154 21.08 7.40 12.71
CA GLU A 154 21.89 6.75 11.67
C GLU A 154 21.22 6.73 10.29
N LEU A 155 19.90 6.61 10.22
CA LEU A 155 19.17 6.76 8.96
C LEU A 155 19.23 8.21 8.46
N ALA A 156 19.10 9.19 9.36
CA ALA A 156 19.28 10.59 9.01
C ALA A 156 20.71 10.91 8.53
N PHE A 157 21.75 10.39 9.19
CA PHE A 157 23.13 10.54 8.74
C PHE A 157 23.35 9.95 7.34
N LYS A 158 22.86 8.72 7.10
CA LYS A 158 22.94 8.02 5.80
C LYS A 158 22.24 8.80 4.70
N ALA A 159 21.07 9.38 4.98
CA ALA A 159 20.32 10.17 4.00
C ALA A 159 20.95 11.56 3.74
N CYS A 160 21.31 12.30 4.80
CA CYS A 160 21.85 13.65 4.66
C CYS A 160 23.29 13.68 4.12
N ASN A 161 24.13 12.70 4.45
CA ASN A 161 25.50 12.60 3.91
C ASN A 161 26.07 11.17 4.05
N PRO A 162 25.84 10.27 3.07
CA PRO A 162 26.28 8.87 3.14
C PRO A 162 27.80 8.65 3.12
N LYS A 163 28.61 9.72 3.01
CA LYS A 163 30.08 9.66 3.11
C LYS A 163 30.59 9.69 4.55
N LEU A 164 29.77 10.11 5.52
CA LEU A 164 30.14 10.13 6.93
C LEU A 164 30.07 8.72 7.51
N LYS A 165 31.14 8.32 8.21
CA LYS A 165 31.20 7.04 8.93
C LYS A 165 30.56 7.22 10.31
N VAL A 166 29.75 6.26 10.75
CA VAL A 166 29.16 6.30 12.10
C VAL A 166 30.09 5.61 13.09
N ILE A 167 30.33 6.23 14.25
CA ILE A 167 30.90 5.59 15.44
C ILE A 167 29.80 5.54 16.50
N ALA A 168 29.30 4.35 16.82
CA ALA A 168 28.22 4.11 17.78
C ALA A 168 28.75 3.26 18.96
N PRO A 169 29.37 3.87 20.00
CA PRO A 169 30.15 3.13 21.00
C PRO A 169 29.36 2.04 21.72
N TRP A 170 28.09 2.28 22.04
CA TRP A 170 27.21 1.28 22.67
C TRP A 170 26.79 0.09 21.78
N ARG A 171 27.34 -0.03 20.57
CA ARG A 171 27.31 -1.26 19.75
C ARG A 171 28.70 -1.76 19.34
N MET A 172 29.78 -1.12 19.81
CA MET A 172 31.15 -1.51 19.51
C MET A 172 31.65 -2.48 20.58
N PRO A 173 32.06 -3.72 20.23
CA PRO A 173 32.52 -4.75 21.18
C PRO A 173 33.54 -4.24 22.21
N GLU A 174 34.53 -3.47 21.77
CA GLU A 174 35.60 -2.89 22.60
C GLU A 174 35.11 -1.89 23.66
N PHE A 175 33.96 -1.25 23.43
CA PHE A 175 33.36 -0.30 24.37
C PHE A 175 32.39 -1.01 25.30
N ILE A 176 31.48 -1.84 24.76
CA ILE A 176 30.49 -2.58 25.58
C ILE A 176 31.14 -3.63 26.48
N GLN A 177 32.27 -4.23 26.07
CA GLN A 177 33.03 -5.15 26.94
C GLN A 177 33.69 -4.41 28.11
N ARG A 178 34.13 -3.16 27.89
CA ARG A 178 34.76 -2.29 28.89
C ARG A 178 33.75 -1.66 29.85
N PHE A 179 32.53 -1.41 29.39
CA PHE A 179 31.49 -0.70 30.12
C PHE A 179 30.20 -1.56 30.19
N GLN A 180 30.12 -2.43 31.20
CA GLN A 180 28.94 -3.28 31.43
C GLN A 180 27.77 -2.52 32.05
N GLY A 181 28.03 -1.32 32.59
CA GLY A 181 26.99 -0.40 33.05
C GLY A 181 27.54 0.85 33.74
N ARG A 182 26.66 1.55 34.46
CA ARG A 182 26.96 2.86 35.09
C ARG A 182 28.14 2.83 36.08
N ALA A 183 28.40 1.69 36.74
CA ALA A 183 29.53 1.55 37.66
C ALA A 183 30.88 1.71 36.94
N ASP A 184 31.04 1.09 35.77
CA ASP A 184 32.28 1.18 34.98
C ASP A 184 32.47 2.57 34.38
N LEU A 185 31.37 3.22 33.95
CA LEU A 185 31.39 4.61 33.50
C LEU A 185 31.86 5.56 34.62
N LEU A 186 31.35 5.40 35.85
CA LEU A 186 31.76 6.20 37.01
C LEU A 186 33.21 5.92 37.41
N LYS A 187 33.66 4.65 37.33
CA LYS A 187 35.06 4.28 37.58
C LYS A 187 36.00 4.92 36.56
N PHE A 188 35.69 4.81 35.27
CA PHE A 188 36.47 5.44 34.20
C PHE A 188 36.43 6.96 34.28
N ALA A 189 35.31 7.55 34.69
CA ALA A 189 35.20 8.98 34.96
C ALA A 189 36.19 9.43 36.04
N ALA A 190 36.26 8.70 37.17
CA ALA A 190 37.24 8.96 38.22
C ALA A 190 38.69 8.74 37.73
N GLU A 191 38.98 7.64 37.02
CA GLU A 191 40.30 7.34 36.42
C GLU A 191 40.78 8.44 35.45
N ASN A 192 39.86 9.16 34.79
CA ASN A 192 40.18 10.14 33.74
C ASN A 192 39.86 11.60 34.12
N ASN A 193 39.56 11.87 35.39
CA ASN A 193 39.18 13.18 35.93
C ASN A 193 37.97 13.83 35.20
N ILE A 194 37.01 13.02 34.78
CA ILE A 194 35.76 13.49 34.17
C ILE A 194 34.85 14.05 35.30
N PRO A 195 34.42 15.33 35.24
CA PRO A 195 33.56 15.90 36.29
C PRO A 195 32.20 15.19 36.34
N VAL A 196 31.89 14.58 37.49
CA VAL A 196 30.64 13.85 37.76
C VAL A 196 30.03 14.28 39.09
N SER A 197 28.83 14.85 39.06
CA SER A 197 28.03 15.12 40.25
C SER A 197 27.31 13.84 40.68
N ALA A 198 27.93 13.04 41.56
CA ALA A 198 27.43 11.74 41.98
C ALA A 198 26.33 11.84 43.06
N THR A 199 25.15 12.35 42.69
CA THR A 199 23.96 12.35 43.56
C THR A 199 23.06 11.12 43.32
N PRO A 200 22.37 10.59 44.36
CA PRO A 200 21.44 9.47 44.17
C PRO A 200 20.18 9.86 43.37
N LYS A 201 20.06 9.27 42.18
CA LYS A 201 18.83 8.96 41.41
C LYS A 201 17.63 9.94 41.54
N ALA A 202 17.33 10.63 40.44
CA ALA A 202 16.02 10.39 39.84
C ALA A 202 16.03 8.94 39.30
N PRO A 203 15.11 8.04 39.69
CA PRO A 203 15.17 6.62 39.36
C PRO A 203 14.61 6.27 37.96
N TRP A 204 14.71 7.20 37.01
CA TRP A 204 14.30 7.09 35.61
C TRP A 204 15.27 7.85 34.68
N SER A 205 15.28 7.48 33.41
CA SER A 205 15.88 8.19 32.28
C SER A 205 14.98 9.35 31.84
N MET A 206 15.55 10.37 31.18
CA MET A 206 14.80 11.54 30.65
C MET A 206 15.24 11.91 29.21
N ASP A 207 14.38 12.65 28.52
CA ASP A 207 14.70 13.42 27.30
C ASP A 207 13.78 14.65 27.25
N ASP A 208 14.32 15.85 27.48
CA ASP A 208 13.59 17.13 27.43
C ASP A 208 13.92 17.88 26.13
N ASN A 209 12.91 18.54 25.56
CA ASN A 209 13.02 19.44 24.41
C ASN A 209 11.80 20.36 24.38
N LEU A 210 11.71 21.33 23.45
CA LEU A 210 10.63 22.32 23.45
C LEU A 210 9.22 21.69 23.46
N VAL A 211 9.01 20.53 22.82
CA VAL A 211 7.70 19.88 22.70
C VAL A 211 7.26 19.14 23.96
N HIS A 212 8.15 18.33 24.55
CA HIS A 212 7.80 17.43 25.66
C HIS A 212 8.97 17.20 26.63
N CYS A 213 8.73 16.41 27.67
CA CYS A 213 9.76 15.53 28.21
C CYS A 213 9.20 14.10 28.28
N SER A 214 10.06 13.12 28.03
CA SER A 214 9.77 11.69 28.23
C SER A 214 10.55 11.11 29.39
N TYR A 215 9.94 10.20 30.13
CA TYR A 215 10.49 9.53 31.30
C TYR A 215 10.31 8.01 31.14
N GLU A 216 11.40 7.25 31.26
CA GLU A 216 11.40 5.79 31.10
C GLU A 216 12.47 5.11 31.97
N ALA A 217 12.59 3.79 31.92
CA ALA A 217 13.59 2.99 32.64
C ALA A 217 13.49 3.05 34.19
N GLY A 218 14.29 2.21 34.86
CA GLY A 218 14.36 2.13 36.32
C GLY A 218 13.03 1.71 36.95
N VAL A 219 12.48 2.51 37.87
CA VAL A 219 11.19 2.17 38.54
C VAL A 219 10.00 2.14 37.58
N LEU A 220 10.12 2.73 36.39
CA LEU A 220 9.10 2.72 35.36
C LEU A 220 9.16 1.45 34.46
N GLU A 221 10.16 0.57 34.63
CA GLU A 221 10.24 -0.71 33.92
C GLU A 221 9.14 -1.68 34.37
N ASP A 222 8.65 -1.56 35.61
CA ASP A 222 7.43 -2.21 36.08
C ASP A 222 6.20 -1.39 35.64
N PRO A 223 5.26 -1.95 34.86
CA PRO A 223 4.07 -1.22 34.40
C PRO A 223 3.00 -0.97 35.48
N ASP A 224 3.04 -1.66 36.63
CA ASP A 224 2.10 -1.44 37.75
C ASP A 224 2.56 -0.32 38.70
N TYR A 225 3.84 0.07 38.63
CA TYR A 225 4.40 1.15 39.44
C TYR A 225 3.80 2.52 39.06
N THR A 226 3.09 3.18 39.97
CA THR A 226 2.49 4.49 39.71
C THR A 226 3.55 5.59 39.55
N PRO A 227 3.52 6.42 38.48
CA PRO A 227 4.47 7.52 38.32
C PRO A 227 4.36 8.55 39.45
N PRO A 228 5.45 8.88 40.18
CA PRO A 228 5.38 9.77 41.33
C PRO A 228 5.24 11.24 40.90
N LYS A 229 4.83 12.13 41.82
CA LYS A 229 4.52 13.53 41.46
C LYS A 229 5.73 14.28 40.90
N GLU A 230 6.91 14.05 41.48
CA GLU A 230 8.18 14.69 41.13
C GLU A 230 8.80 14.20 39.81
N LEU A 231 8.20 13.19 39.15
CA LEU A 231 8.58 12.80 37.79
C LEU A 231 8.22 13.88 36.77
N TRP A 232 7.06 14.52 36.92
CA TRP A 232 6.46 15.37 35.90
C TRP A 232 7.01 16.80 35.94
N THR A 233 8.09 17.05 35.20
CA THR A 233 8.84 18.33 35.26
C THR A 233 8.24 19.47 34.41
N ARG A 234 7.34 19.18 33.47
CA ARG A 234 6.73 20.18 32.57
C ARG A 234 5.25 20.43 32.81
N THR A 235 4.67 19.81 33.84
CA THR A 235 3.26 19.95 34.20
C THR A 235 3.09 19.94 35.71
N VAL A 236 2.43 20.95 36.28
CA VAL A 236 1.95 20.85 37.67
C VAL A 236 0.95 19.70 37.78
N ASP A 237 0.75 19.15 38.98
CA ASP A 237 -0.23 18.08 39.13
C ASP A 237 -1.65 18.61 38.86
N PRO A 238 -2.52 17.89 38.11
CA PRO A 238 -3.91 18.31 37.90
C PRO A 238 -4.69 18.61 39.20
N GLN A 239 -4.33 17.96 40.32
CA GLN A 239 -4.90 18.25 41.63
C GLN A 239 -4.43 19.61 42.18
N ASP A 240 -3.13 19.91 42.00
CA ASP A 240 -2.45 21.11 42.53
C ASP A 240 -2.60 22.33 41.58
N ALA A 241 -3.03 22.10 40.33
CA ALA A 241 -3.32 23.12 39.33
C ALA A 241 -4.40 24.14 39.80
N PRO A 242 -4.41 25.38 39.29
CA PRO A 242 -5.37 26.41 39.68
C PRO A 242 -6.83 25.97 39.55
N ASP A 243 -7.63 26.26 40.58
CA ASP A 243 -9.08 25.96 40.61
C ASP A 243 -9.90 27.03 39.86
N LYS A 244 -9.45 27.38 38.65
CA LYS A 244 -10.08 28.37 37.77
C LYS A 244 -9.73 28.07 36.31
N PRO A 245 -10.72 27.92 35.41
CA PRO A 245 -10.44 27.76 33.98
C PRO A 245 -9.71 28.98 33.39
N TYR A 246 -8.69 28.72 32.59
CA TYR A 246 -7.91 29.74 31.89
C TYR A 246 -8.25 29.72 30.38
N ASN A 247 -8.70 30.86 29.86
CA ASN A 247 -9.27 30.99 28.52
C ASN A 247 -8.36 31.80 27.58
N PHE A 248 -8.21 31.34 26.33
CA PHE A 248 -7.34 31.93 25.31
C PHE A 248 -7.85 31.59 23.91
N THR A 249 -7.29 32.18 22.87
CA THR A 249 -7.68 31.90 21.46
C THR A 249 -6.45 31.62 20.61
N ILE A 250 -6.45 30.50 19.88
CA ILE A 250 -5.42 30.18 18.89
C ILE A 250 -5.97 30.53 17.50
N HIS A 251 -5.20 31.27 16.71
CA HIS A 251 -5.49 31.57 15.32
C HIS A 251 -4.54 30.77 14.41
N PHE A 252 -5.10 30.21 13.35
CA PHE A 252 -4.39 29.40 12.37
C PHE A 252 -4.47 30.03 10.99
N GLU A 253 -3.38 29.92 10.21
CA GLU A 253 -3.41 30.08 8.77
C GLU A 253 -2.85 28.81 8.12
N LYS A 254 -3.62 28.18 7.22
CA LYS A 254 -3.26 26.92 6.55
C LYS A 254 -2.77 25.83 7.52
N GLY A 255 -3.46 25.66 8.65
CA GLY A 255 -3.14 24.70 9.71
C GLY A 255 -1.95 25.07 10.61
N ILE A 256 -1.25 26.17 10.32
CA ILE A 256 -0.12 26.65 11.11
C ILE A 256 -0.63 27.62 12.19
N PRO A 257 -0.27 27.46 13.48
CA PRO A 257 -0.54 28.47 14.50
C PRO A 257 0.23 29.76 14.20
N VAL A 258 -0.48 30.85 13.87
CA VAL A 258 0.12 32.15 13.52
C VAL A 258 -0.09 33.22 14.59
N LYS A 259 -1.01 32.99 15.53
CA LYS A 259 -1.25 33.87 16.67
C LYS A 259 -1.88 33.14 17.85
N LEU A 260 -1.47 33.51 19.06
CA LEU A 260 -2.15 33.24 20.32
C LEU A 260 -2.60 34.55 20.97
N VAL A 261 -3.84 34.60 21.46
CA VAL A 261 -4.39 35.71 22.25
C VAL A 261 -4.75 35.20 23.64
N THR A 262 -4.19 35.82 24.66
CA THR A 262 -4.39 35.49 26.08
C THR A 262 -4.94 36.72 26.85
N PRO A 263 -5.35 36.59 28.13
CA PRO A 263 -5.72 37.73 28.96
C PRO A 263 -4.59 38.75 29.16
N GLU A 264 -3.33 38.34 28.99
CA GLU A 264 -2.13 39.16 29.17
C GLU A 264 -1.66 39.84 27.88
N GLY A 265 -2.00 39.33 26.69
CA GLY A 265 -1.62 39.95 25.42
C GLY A 265 -1.78 39.08 24.17
N GLU A 266 -1.14 39.52 23.09
CA GLU A 266 -1.09 38.86 21.77
C GLU A 266 0.35 38.40 21.49
N VAL A 267 0.52 37.14 21.07
CA VAL A 267 1.82 36.55 20.71
C VAL A 267 1.76 35.97 19.29
N THR A 268 2.70 36.40 18.44
CA THR A 268 2.74 36.07 17.01
C THR A 268 4.06 35.44 16.54
N ASP A 269 5.12 35.49 17.34
CA ASP A 269 6.33 34.72 17.07
C ASP A 269 6.07 33.23 17.30
N SER A 270 6.49 32.36 16.37
CA SER A 270 6.25 30.92 16.40
C SER A 270 6.79 30.22 17.66
N VAL A 271 7.99 30.58 18.10
CA VAL A 271 8.68 29.95 19.24
C VAL A 271 8.08 30.45 20.55
N GLU A 272 7.87 31.76 20.70
CA GLU A 272 7.27 32.32 21.91
C GLU A 272 5.77 31.98 22.03
N LEU A 273 5.04 31.85 20.91
CA LEU A 273 3.67 31.31 20.88
C LEU A 273 3.65 29.89 21.44
N PHE A 274 4.55 29.02 20.96
CA PHE A 274 4.58 27.63 21.40
C PHE A 274 5.07 27.48 22.86
N LYS A 275 6.04 28.30 23.30
CA LYS A 275 6.41 28.44 24.73
C LYS A 275 5.25 28.92 25.59
N THR A 276 4.43 29.84 25.10
CA THR A 276 3.25 30.34 25.83
C THR A 276 2.19 29.23 25.94
N LEU A 277 1.96 28.44 24.89
CA LEU A 277 1.10 27.25 24.96
C LEU A 277 1.65 26.20 25.94
N ASN A 278 2.97 25.97 25.96
CA ASN A 278 3.61 25.12 26.97
C ASN A 278 3.38 25.64 28.39
N LYS A 279 3.52 26.96 28.63
CA LYS A 279 3.25 27.55 29.94
C LYS A 279 1.79 27.40 30.36
N ILE A 280 0.85 27.66 29.46
CA ILE A 280 -0.59 27.50 29.70
C ILE A 280 -0.91 26.05 30.08
N GLY A 281 -0.33 25.08 29.36
CA GLY A 281 -0.48 23.66 29.69
C GLY A 281 0.22 23.24 30.98
N HIS A 282 1.45 23.70 31.21
CA HIS A 282 2.23 23.50 32.44
C HIS A 282 1.43 23.92 33.67
N ASP A 283 0.98 25.17 33.69
CA ASP A 283 0.31 25.79 34.83
C ASP A 283 -1.04 25.12 35.15
N ASN A 284 -1.63 24.41 34.17
CA ASN A 284 -2.92 23.73 34.30
C ASN A 284 -2.79 22.19 34.33
N GLY A 285 -1.57 21.64 34.31
CA GLY A 285 -1.30 20.20 34.36
C GLY A 285 -1.64 19.40 33.09
N VAL A 286 -1.82 20.06 31.95
CA VAL A 286 -2.32 19.48 30.70
C VAL A 286 -1.23 18.71 29.95
N GLY A 287 -1.57 17.53 29.42
CA GLY A 287 -0.73 16.82 28.44
C GLY A 287 0.18 15.72 29.02
N ARG A 288 -0.06 15.27 30.27
CA ARG A 288 0.54 14.05 30.82
C ARG A 288 -0.08 12.79 30.17
N ILE A 289 0.75 11.83 29.77
CA ILE A 289 0.34 10.46 29.40
C ILE A 289 1.31 9.43 29.98
N ASP A 290 0.79 8.24 30.24
CA ASP A 290 1.52 7.02 30.62
C ASP A 290 1.06 5.88 29.70
N ILE A 291 2.01 5.20 29.04
CA ILE A 291 1.76 4.21 27.98
C ILE A 291 2.80 3.08 27.98
N VAL A 292 2.42 1.94 27.40
CA VAL A 292 3.36 0.92 26.90
C VAL A 292 3.34 0.95 25.38
N GLU A 293 4.41 1.45 24.77
CA GLU A 293 4.59 1.55 23.32
C GLU A 293 5.39 0.38 22.73
N ASN A 294 5.23 0.13 21.42
CA ASN A 294 6.07 -0.79 20.64
C ASN A 294 7.26 -0.05 20.01
N ARG A 295 8.50 -0.37 20.42
CA ARG A 295 9.72 0.12 19.76
C ARG A 295 9.92 -0.54 18.40
N PHE A 296 10.48 0.21 17.46
CA PHE A 296 10.73 -0.25 16.08
C PHE A 296 11.66 -1.49 16.03
N ILE A 297 12.53 -1.66 17.04
CA ILE A 297 13.39 -2.84 17.20
C ILE A 297 12.68 -4.08 17.80
N GLY A 298 11.34 -4.10 17.85
CA GLY A 298 10.55 -5.26 18.27
C GLY A 298 10.41 -5.46 19.79
N LEU A 299 10.74 -4.46 20.60
CA LEU A 299 10.58 -4.49 22.07
C LEU A 299 9.41 -3.61 22.52
N LYS A 300 8.68 -4.02 23.55
CA LYS A 300 7.79 -3.09 24.27
C LYS A 300 8.56 -2.25 25.27
N SER A 301 8.10 -1.03 25.50
CA SER A 301 8.68 -0.09 26.47
C SER A 301 7.57 0.69 27.16
N ARG A 302 7.67 0.89 28.48
CA ARG A 302 6.83 1.87 29.18
C ARG A 302 7.47 3.25 29.10
N GLY A 303 6.65 4.26 28.84
CA GLY A 303 7.04 5.66 28.78
C GLY A 303 5.96 6.56 29.37
N CYS A 304 6.38 7.46 30.25
CA CYS A 304 5.60 8.61 30.69
C CYS A 304 6.04 9.83 29.87
N TYR A 305 5.11 10.72 29.51
CA TYR A 305 5.40 11.90 28.70
C TYR A 305 4.55 13.09 29.15
N ASP A 306 5.14 14.29 29.29
CA ASP A 306 4.39 15.54 29.44
C ASP A 306 4.59 16.49 28.25
N THR A 307 3.52 16.62 27.43
CA THR A 307 3.54 17.28 26.11
C THR A 307 2.55 18.47 26.06
N PRO A 308 2.71 19.50 26.91
CA PRO A 308 1.64 20.47 27.18
C PRO A 308 1.18 21.29 25.96
N GLY A 309 2.09 22.02 25.31
CA GLY A 309 1.74 22.94 24.22
C GLY A 309 1.24 22.23 22.96
N LEU A 310 1.84 21.10 22.58
CA LEU A 310 1.41 20.31 21.43
C LEU A 310 0.07 19.59 21.68
N THR A 311 -0.22 19.15 22.92
CA THR A 311 -1.55 18.61 23.27
C THR A 311 -2.65 19.66 23.00
N ILE A 312 -2.43 20.89 23.46
CA ILE A 312 -3.37 22.01 23.28
C ILE A 312 -3.48 22.41 21.79
N ALA A 313 -2.35 22.57 21.10
CA ALA A 313 -2.32 22.98 19.69
C ALA A 313 -2.98 21.94 18.77
N ARG A 314 -2.70 20.64 18.97
CA ARG A 314 -3.30 19.54 18.20
C ARG A 314 -4.80 19.46 18.43
N LEU A 315 -5.29 19.64 19.66
CA LEU A 315 -6.73 19.66 19.94
C LEU A 315 -7.44 20.82 19.23
N ALA A 316 -6.88 22.03 19.29
CA ALA A 316 -7.44 23.19 18.60
C ALA A 316 -7.41 23.02 17.06
N HIS A 317 -6.37 22.39 16.52
CA HIS A 317 -6.25 22.10 15.10
C HIS A 317 -7.30 21.08 14.61
N ILE A 318 -7.40 19.92 15.29
CA ILE A 318 -8.43 18.87 15.06
C ILE A 318 -9.84 19.44 15.02
N ASP A 319 -10.10 20.46 15.84
CA ASP A 319 -11.38 21.15 15.94
C ASP A 319 -11.64 22.12 14.79
N LEU A 320 -10.66 22.98 14.43
CA LEU A 320 -10.79 23.89 13.29
C LEU A 320 -11.03 23.12 11.99
N GLU A 321 -10.33 22.01 11.78
CA GLU A 321 -10.56 21.11 10.65
C GLU A 321 -11.99 20.54 10.61
N GLY A 322 -12.68 20.45 11.75
CA GLY A 322 -14.08 20.03 11.83
C GLY A 322 -15.06 21.08 11.30
N LEU A 323 -14.63 22.36 11.24
CA LEU A 323 -15.39 23.45 10.63
C LEU A 323 -15.06 23.63 9.14
N VAL A 324 -13.80 23.40 8.74
CA VAL A 324 -13.27 23.94 7.47
C VAL A 324 -12.77 22.90 6.45
N MET A 325 -12.59 21.62 6.81
CA MET A 325 -12.11 20.56 5.92
C MET A 325 -13.26 19.63 5.48
N ASP A 326 -13.24 19.17 4.22
CA ASP A 326 -14.18 18.14 3.77
C ASP A 326 -14.00 16.82 4.54
N SER A 327 -15.13 16.18 4.83
CA SER A 327 -15.24 14.89 5.52
C SER A 327 -14.48 13.73 4.87
N ARG A 328 -14.35 13.68 3.53
CA ARG A 328 -13.63 12.61 2.82
C ARG A 328 -12.12 12.89 2.80
N VAL A 329 -11.72 14.13 2.53
CA VAL A 329 -10.32 14.58 2.64
C VAL A 329 -9.80 14.34 4.06
N ARG A 330 -10.55 14.75 5.07
CA ARG A 330 -10.23 14.51 6.48
C ARG A 330 -10.08 13.03 6.78
N LYS A 331 -11.04 12.20 6.37
CA LYS A 331 -10.97 10.74 6.59
C LYS A 331 -9.72 10.12 5.95
N LEU A 332 -9.36 10.52 4.73
CA LEU A 332 -8.15 10.01 4.05
C LEU A 332 -6.86 10.48 4.74
N ARG A 333 -6.84 11.73 5.24
CA ARG A 333 -5.72 12.23 6.04
C ARG A 333 -5.61 11.43 7.34
N ASP A 334 -6.68 11.33 8.11
CA ASP A 334 -6.73 10.67 9.42
C ASP A 334 -6.42 9.16 9.36
N GLN A 335 -6.89 8.44 8.33
CA GLN A 335 -6.75 6.97 8.24
C GLN A 335 -5.50 6.45 7.52
N PHE A 336 -4.72 7.33 6.87
CA PHE A 336 -3.53 6.91 6.11
C PHE A 336 -2.38 7.88 6.33
N VAL A 337 -2.57 9.16 6.00
CA VAL A 337 -1.49 10.16 6.04
C VAL A 337 -1.00 10.41 7.46
N THR A 338 -1.90 10.52 8.44
CA THR A 338 -1.55 10.69 9.86
C THR A 338 -0.77 9.49 10.38
N ILE A 339 -1.21 8.27 10.07
CA ILE A 339 -0.61 7.03 10.57
C ILE A 339 0.80 6.86 9.99
N GLU A 340 0.94 6.85 8.67
CA GLU A 340 2.24 6.55 8.05
C GLU A 340 3.27 7.67 8.23
N TRP A 341 2.85 8.94 8.27
CA TRP A 341 3.79 10.04 8.57
C TRP A 341 4.25 10.01 10.04
N SER A 342 3.38 9.56 10.96
CA SER A 342 3.74 9.30 12.36
C SER A 342 4.68 8.10 12.50
N HIS A 343 4.48 7.03 11.74
CA HIS A 343 5.42 5.90 11.63
C HIS A 343 6.78 6.34 11.09
N CYS A 344 6.81 7.17 10.04
CA CYS A 344 8.06 7.69 9.47
C CYS A 344 8.90 8.42 10.53
N LEU A 345 8.28 9.28 11.34
CA LEU A 345 8.94 9.93 12.47
C LEU A 345 9.39 8.94 13.56
N TYR A 346 8.49 8.06 14.02
CA TYR A 346 8.78 7.15 15.13
C TYR A 346 9.93 6.18 14.79
N ASN A 347 9.94 5.63 13.57
CA ASN A 347 10.92 4.66 13.09
C ASN A 347 12.24 5.29 12.59
N GLY A 348 12.29 6.61 12.42
CA GLY A 348 13.49 7.33 11.94
C GLY A 348 13.57 7.54 10.42
N MET A 349 12.54 7.14 9.68
CA MET A 349 12.38 7.37 8.24
C MET A 349 11.93 8.82 7.92
N TYR A 350 12.48 9.83 8.61
CA TYR A 350 12.12 11.22 8.28
C TYR A 350 12.74 11.66 6.94
N PHE A 351 13.96 11.23 6.62
CA PHE A 351 14.64 11.59 5.37
C PHE A 351 14.44 10.55 4.26
N SER A 352 13.23 9.98 4.17
CA SER A 352 12.84 8.97 3.19
C SER A 352 11.85 9.50 2.13
N PRO A 353 11.78 8.86 0.94
CA PRO A 353 10.90 9.32 -0.14
C PRO A 353 9.40 9.13 0.17
N GLU A 354 9.03 8.13 0.96
CA GLU A 354 7.63 7.92 1.37
C GLU A 354 7.14 9.03 2.33
N ARG A 355 8.00 9.57 3.21
CA ARG A 355 7.67 10.77 4.00
C ARG A 355 7.45 11.98 3.10
N GLU A 356 8.27 12.19 2.07
CA GLU A 356 8.08 13.28 1.10
C GLU A 356 6.76 13.14 0.31
N PHE A 357 6.41 11.93 -0.10
CA PHE A 357 5.14 11.65 -0.76
C PHE A 357 3.93 11.98 0.14
N LEU A 358 3.94 11.50 1.39
CA LEU A 358 2.89 11.74 2.38
C LEU A 358 2.75 13.23 2.75
N GLU A 359 3.86 13.95 2.88
CA GLU A 359 3.85 15.35 3.29
C GLU A 359 3.15 16.27 2.28
N ASN A 360 3.23 15.96 0.99
CA ASN A 360 2.48 16.68 -0.04
C ASN A 360 0.95 16.55 0.15
N SER A 361 0.47 15.41 0.66
CA SER A 361 -0.94 15.23 1.03
C SER A 361 -1.32 16.03 2.28
N ILE A 362 -0.40 16.19 3.24
CA ILE A 362 -0.60 17.09 4.39
C ILE A 362 -0.76 18.53 3.87
N ILE A 363 0.21 19.04 3.10
CA ILE A 363 0.19 20.41 2.53
C ILE A 363 -1.10 20.68 1.74
N PHE A 364 -1.58 19.71 0.96
CA PHE A 364 -2.84 19.83 0.24
C PHE A 364 -4.06 19.93 1.18
N SER A 365 -4.16 19.06 2.19
CA SER A 365 -5.30 19.06 3.13
C SER A 365 -5.46 20.42 3.85
N GLN A 366 -4.35 21.12 4.10
CA GLN A 366 -4.32 22.31 4.94
C GLN A 366 -4.66 23.62 4.23
N GLN A 367 -4.86 23.63 2.90
CA GLN A 367 -5.01 24.86 2.11
C GLN A 367 -6.07 25.85 2.63
N ASN A 368 -7.18 25.34 3.20
CA ASN A 368 -8.30 26.14 3.71
C ASN A 368 -8.40 26.15 5.25
N VAL A 369 -7.42 25.57 5.97
CA VAL A 369 -7.45 25.43 7.44
C VAL A 369 -7.01 26.73 8.12
N THR A 370 -7.82 27.77 7.93
CA THR A 370 -7.57 29.13 8.40
C THR A 370 -8.76 29.60 9.24
N GLY A 371 -8.50 30.22 10.39
CA GLY A 371 -9.55 30.63 11.33
C GLY A 371 -9.03 30.79 12.76
N GLU A 372 -9.93 30.70 13.74
CA GLU A 372 -9.59 30.76 15.15
C GLU A 372 -10.41 29.76 15.99
N VAL A 373 -9.81 29.30 17.08
CA VAL A 373 -10.42 28.40 18.06
C VAL A 373 -10.20 28.97 19.46
N ARG A 374 -11.32 29.23 20.16
CA ARG A 374 -11.35 29.66 21.55
C ARG A 374 -11.22 28.44 22.43
N MET A 375 -10.22 28.43 23.30
CA MET A 375 -9.85 27.32 24.16
C MET A 375 -10.04 27.67 25.64
N SER A 376 -10.19 26.63 26.46
CA SER A 376 -10.10 26.70 27.91
C SER A 376 -9.24 25.54 28.42
N VAL A 377 -8.38 25.79 29.40
CA VAL A 377 -7.69 24.72 30.16
C VAL A 377 -8.08 24.77 31.62
N TYR A 378 -8.16 23.59 32.24
CA TYR A 378 -8.53 23.42 33.64
C TYR A 378 -8.13 22.01 34.11
N LYS A 379 -7.40 21.92 35.23
CA LYS A 379 -7.05 20.68 35.96
C LYS A 379 -6.83 19.45 35.06
N GLY A 380 -5.71 19.46 34.34
CA GLY A 380 -5.26 18.38 33.44
C GLY A 380 -5.92 18.35 32.05
N ASN A 381 -7.01 19.10 31.85
CA ASN A 381 -7.83 19.01 30.65
C ASN A 381 -7.75 20.28 29.79
N ALA A 382 -7.95 20.11 28.48
CA ALA A 382 -8.14 21.17 27.52
C ALA A 382 -9.49 21.00 26.81
N TYR A 383 -10.20 22.11 26.61
CA TYR A 383 -11.56 22.15 26.08
C TYR A 383 -11.68 23.22 24.99
N VAL A 384 -12.51 22.95 23.99
CA VAL A 384 -12.88 23.95 22.97
C VAL A 384 -14.15 24.68 23.40
N LEU A 385 -14.08 26.01 23.49
CA LEU A 385 -15.22 26.90 23.77
C LEU A 385 -15.96 27.35 22.50
N GLY A 386 -15.40 27.09 21.33
CA GLY A 386 -15.98 27.36 20.01
C GLY A 386 -14.94 27.83 18.99
N ARG A 387 -15.29 27.76 17.71
CA ARG A 387 -14.41 28.03 16.57
C ARG A 387 -15.11 28.89 15.51
N LYS A 388 -14.35 29.67 14.73
CA LYS A 388 -14.86 30.38 13.55
C LYS A 388 -13.83 30.45 12.42
N SER A 389 -14.30 30.55 11.18
CA SER A 389 -13.49 30.79 9.99
C SER A 389 -14.26 31.70 9.04
N ASN A 390 -13.52 32.52 8.29
CA ASN A 390 -14.05 33.34 7.19
C ASN A 390 -13.59 32.82 5.81
N THR A 391 -12.84 31.70 5.77
CA THR A 391 -12.21 31.17 4.54
C THR A 391 -12.84 29.87 4.05
N SER A 392 -13.79 29.30 4.79
CA SER A 392 -14.52 28.09 4.38
C SER A 392 -16.02 28.29 4.56
N ILE A 393 -16.79 27.73 3.64
CA ILE A 393 -18.27 27.73 3.62
C ILE A 393 -18.85 26.33 3.88
N LEU A 394 -18.01 25.36 4.28
CA LEU A 394 -18.44 23.97 4.47
C LEU A 394 -19.35 23.76 5.69
N TYR A 395 -19.35 24.69 6.64
CA TYR A 395 -20.33 24.74 7.72
C TYR A 395 -21.30 25.91 7.50
N SER A 396 -22.56 25.57 7.25
CA SER A 396 -23.68 26.51 7.17
C SER A 396 -24.54 26.38 8.42
N GLN A 397 -24.84 27.51 9.08
CA GLN A 397 -25.79 27.53 10.19
C GLN A 397 -27.23 27.31 9.73
N GLU A 398 -27.54 27.64 8.46
CA GLU A 398 -28.86 27.48 7.85
C GLU A 398 -29.12 26.00 7.56
N ASP A 399 -28.17 25.32 6.92
CA ASP A 399 -28.28 23.91 6.50
C ASP A 399 -28.32 22.95 7.71
N ALA A 400 -27.80 23.41 8.85
CA ALA A 400 -27.82 22.70 10.13
C ALA A 400 -28.94 23.18 11.07
N SER A 401 -29.80 24.10 10.63
CA SER A 401 -30.89 24.64 11.45
C SER A 401 -32.00 23.61 11.65
N MET A 402 -32.59 23.60 12.84
CA MET A 402 -33.84 22.86 13.13
C MET A 402 -35.08 23.76 13.03
N ASP A 403 -34.87 25.09 12.98
CA ASP A 403 -35.93 26.10 12.90
C ASP A 403 -36.22 26.53 11.44
N SER A 404 -35.39 26.09 10.48
CA SER A 404 -35.52 26.32 9.04
C SER A 404 -35.38 25.03 8.23
N LEU A 405 -35.90 25.03 7.01
CA LEU A 405 -35.78 23.97 6.01
C LEU A 405 -35.53 24.55 4.59
N GLU A 406 -35.02 25.77 4.47
CA GLU A 406 -34.84 26.42 3.16
C GLU A 406 -33.77 25.74 2.30
N THR A 407 -32.67 25.27 2.92
CA THR A 407 -31.55 24.63 2.20
C THR A 407 -31.51 23.10 2.31
N PHE A 408 -32.32 22.49 3.20
CA PHE A 408 -32.35 21.03 3.43
C PHE A 408 -33.75 20.43 3.26
N GLN A 409 -33.86 19.26 2.62
CA GLN A 409 -35.13 18.59 2.35
C GLN A 409 -35.25 17.25 3.11
N PRO A 410 -36.00 17.19 4.24
CA PRO A 410 -36.10 15.98 5.05
C PRO A 410 -36.65 14.75 4.31
N MET A 411 -37.47 14.95 3.27
CA MET A 411 -38.02 13.87 2.44
C MET A 411 -36.94 13.02 1.75
N ASP A 412 -35.81 13.64 1.40
CA ASP A 412 -34.67 12.92 0.82
C ASP A 412 -33.95 12.06 1.85
N THR A 413 -34.10 12.32 3.16
CA THR A 413 -33.53 11.46 4.21
C THR A 413 -34.25 10.11 4.31
N THR A 414 -35.57 10.05 4.05
CA THR A 414 -36.28 8.78 3.81
C THR A 414 -35.69 8.05 2.59
N GLY A 415 -35.29 8.84 1.57
CA GLY A 415 -34.45 8.43 0.45
C GLY A 415 -32.95 8.37 0.73
N PHE A 416 -32.53 8.21 1.99
CA PHE A 416 -31.15 7.92 2.37
C PHE A 416 -31.05 6.81 3.43
N ILE A 417 -31.91 6.82 4.45
CA ILE A 417 -31.92 5.79 5.50
C ILE A 417 -32.19 4.40 4.93
N ALA A 418 -33.21 4.26 4.09
CA ALA A 418 -33.53 2.99 3.44
C ALA A 418 -32.34 2.43 2.64
N ILE A 419 -31.60 3.32 1.96
CA ILE A 419 -30.46 3.03 1.06
C ILE A 419 -29.36 2.30 1.91
N GLN A 420 -29.13 2.71 3.17
CA GLN A 420 -28.14 2.11 4.07
C GLN A 420 -28.72 0.90 4.79
N GLY A 421 -30.04 0.92 5.02
CA GLY A 421 -30.83 -0.13 5.67
C GLY A 421 -30.64 -1.49 5.03
N ILE A 422 -30.74 -1.65 3.70
CA ILE A 422 -30.82 -2.99 3.09
C ILE A 422 -29.65 -3.89 3.46
N ARG A 423 -28.40 -3.38 3.44
CA ARG A 423 -27.24 -4.24 3.76
C ARG A 423 -27.28 -4.69 5.23
N LEU A 424 -27.83 -3.87 6.11
CA LEU A 424 -28.00 -4.16 7.54
C LEU A 424 -29.19 -5.10 7.78
N GLU A 425 -30.31 -4.89 7.10
CA GLU A 425 -31.48 -5.78 7.10
C GLU A 425 -31.10 -7.19 6.62
N LYS A 426 -30.41 -7.30 5.48
CA LYS A 426 -29.97 -8.59 4.93
C LYS A 426 -28.98 -9.29 5.85
N TYR A 427 -28.02 -8.56 6.41
CA TYR A 427 -27.07 -9.09 7.38
C TYR A 427 -27.77 -9.57 8.66
N GLY A 428 -28.69 -8.77 9.22
CA GLY A 428 -29.47 -9.13 10.41
C GLY A 428 -30.37 -10.34 10.18
N LEU A 429 -31.06 -10.43 9.04
CA LEU A 429 -31.88 -11.58 8.66
C LEU A 429 -31.04 -12.87 8.49
N GLN A 430 -29.86 -12.78 7.88
CA GLN A 430 -28.95 -13.93 7.77
C GLN A 430 -28.43 -14.35 9.15
N LYS A 431 -28.03 -13.39 9.99
CA LYS A 431 -27.62 -13.62 11.39
C LYS A 431 -28.71 -14.30 12.23
N ILE A 432 -29.97 -13.88 12.11
CA ILE A 432 -31.12 -14.53 12.76
C ILE A 432 -31.33 -15.96 12.24
N LYS A 433 -31.28 -16.17 10.92
CA LYS A 433 -31.42 -17.49 10.28
C LYS A 433 -30.34 -18.47 10.75
N ASP A 434 -29.12 -18.00 10.96
CA ASP A 434 -27.97 -18.79 11.38
C ASP A 434 -27.90 -19.01 12.91
N GLY A 435 -28.94 -18.60 13.65
CA GLY A 435 -29.02 -18.76 15.10
C GLY A 435 -28.12 -17.80 15.90
N GLN A 436 -27.56 -16.77 15.26
CA GLN A 436 -26.63 -15.80 15.83
C GLN A 436 -27.22 -14.38 15.76
N PRO A 437 -28.27 -14.03 16.53
CA PRO A 437 -28.85 -12.69 16.49
C PRO A 437 -27.80 -11.61 16.82
N LEU A 438 -28.00 -10.39 16.31
CA LEU A 438 -27.05 -9.28 16.45
C LEU A 438 -26.84 -8.80 17.90
N SER A 439 -27.75 -9.16 18.81
CA SER A 439 -27.64 -8.97 20.26
C SER A 439 -28.52 -10.03 20.96
N ASN A 440 -28.11 -10.45 22.16
CA ASN A 440 -28.76 -11.56 22.86
C ASN A 440 -30.14 -11.17 23.45
N ASP A 441 -30.35 -9.89 23.72
CA ASP A 441 -31.49 -9.39 24.50
C ASP A 441 -32.74 -9.05 23.66
N ILE A 442 -32.62 -9.05 22.32
CA ILE A 442 -33.79 -8.96 21.43
C ILE A 442 -34.45 -10.34 21.41
N GLY A 443 -35.30 -10.58 22.41
CA GLY A 443 -35.98 -11.84 22.65
C GLY A 443 -36.70 -12.33 21.39
N VAL A 444 -36.16 -13.39 20.77
CA VAL A 444 -36.77 -14.05 19.61
C VAL A 444 -37.94 -14.92 20.08
N GLU A 445 -39.00 -14.26 20.56
CA GLU A 445 -40.33 -14.86 20.53
C GLU A 445 -40.56 -15.38 19.12
N LYS A 446 -41.06 -16.61 19.02
CA LYS A 446 -41.11 -17.35 17.77
C LYS A 446 -42.03 -16.64 16.79
N PHE A 447 -41.45 -15.84 15.90
CA PHE A 447 -42.06 -15.36 14.67
C PHE A 447 -42.39 -16.57 13.78
N LYS A 448 -43.46 -17.28 14.15
CA LYS A 448 -44.22 -18.13 13.25
C LYS A 448 -44.58 -17.23 12.08
N ILE A 449 -43.97 -17.51 10.92
CA ILE A 449 -44.38 -16.90 9.67
C ILE A 449 -45.81 -17.34 9.42
N ALA A 450 -46.77 -16.52 9.85
CA ALA A 450 -48.16 -16.71 9.55
C ALA A 450 -48.25 -16.66 8.02
N LYS A 451 -48.72 -17.76 7.40
CA LYS A 451 -49.14 -17.71 6.00
C LYS A 451 -50.18 -16.60 5.91
N ALA A 452 -49.90 -15.56 5.12
CA ALA A 452 -50.86 -14.51 4.86
C ALA A 452 -52.18 -15.14 4.41
N PRO A 453 -53.33 -14.79 5.03
CA PRO A 453 -54.62 -15.35 4.63
C PRO A 453 -54.86 -15.15 3.13
N ALA A 454 -55.37 -16.19 2.47
CA ALA A 454 -55.54 -16.20 1.01
C ALA A 454 -56.65 -15.26 0.48
N GLU A 455 -57.27 -14.49 1.37
CA GLU A 455 -58.56 -13.82 1.18
C GLU A 455 -58.43 -12.32 0.89
N LEU A 456 -57.22 -11.73 0.99
CA LEU A 456 -56.94 -10.37 0.50
C LEU A 456 -56.62 -10.37 -1.02
N ARG A 457 -57.45 -11.08 -1.79
CA ARG A 457 -57.38 -11.18 -3.26
C ARG A 457 -58.74 -10.97 -3.93
N GLU A 458 -59.47 -9.96 -3.50
CA GLU A 458 -60.47 -9.32 -4.35
C GLU A 458 -59.99 -7.95 -4.83
N PRO A 459 -60.12 -7.62 -6.13
CA PRO A 459 -59.88 -6.26 -6.61
C PRO A 459 -61.08 -5.38 -6.22
N LEU A 460 -60.83 -4.28 -5.52
CA LEU A 460 -61.84 -3.21 -5.38
C LEU A 460 -62.08 -2.55 -6.74
N GLY A 461 -63.05 -3.11 -7.47
CA GLY A 461 -63.44 -2.71 -8.82
C GLY A 461 -64.19 -1.38 -8.86
N LEU A 462 -63.51 -0.28 -8.53
CA LEU A 462 -63.99 1.07 -8.83
C LEU A 462 -63.47 1.52 -10.19
N SER A 463 -64.38 1.67 -11.14
CA SER A 463 -64.03 2.01 -12.53
C SER A 463 -63.53 3.45 -12.66
N PHE A 464 -62.54 3.66 -13.53
CA PHE A 464 -61.98 4.98 -13.83
C PHE A 464 -62.91 5.78 -14.77
N LYS A 465 -64.16 5.98 -14.36
CA LYS A 465 -65.19 6.63 -15.20
C LYS A 465 -66.32 7.37 -14.46
N GLN A 466 -66.05 7.86 -13.24
CA GLN A 466 -66.99 8.72 -12.51
C GLN A 466 -66.29 9.66 -11.51
N LEU A 467 -65.50 10.62 -12.01
CA LEU A 467 -65.03 11.78 -11.23
C LEU A 467 -64.75 13.01 -12.12
N THR A 468 -65.68 13.26 -13.05
CA THR A 468 -65.84 14.54 -13.76
C THR A 468 -67.24 15.07 -13.44
N ASN A 469 -67.35 16.37 -13.19
CA ASN A 469 -68.54 17.08 -12.70
C ASN A 469 -68.84 16.84 -11.20
N HIS A 470 -68.30 17.71 -10.35
CA HIS A 470 -69.08 18.52 -9.40
C HIS A 470 -68.17 19.56 -8.71
N VAL A 471 -67.95 20.69 -9.39
CA VAL A 471 -67.48 21.93 -8.76
C VAL A 471 -68.30 23.07 -9.37
N GLU A 472 -69.30 23.56 -8.64
CA GLU A 472 -69.94 24.85 -8.86
C GLU A 472 -70.06 25.59 -7.52
N PRO A 473 -70.16 26.93 -7.52
CA PRO A 473 -69.65 27.74 -6.42
C PRO A 473 -70.65 27.99 -5.29
N SER A 474 -70.12 28.15 -4.07
CA SER A 474 -70.75 28.93 -3.00
C SER A 474 -70.02 30.26 -2.85
N ALA A 475 -70.76 31.36 -2.64
CA ALA A 475 -70.23 32.71 -2.75
C ALA A 475 -70.57 33.62 -1.56
N GLY A 476 -69.53 34.16 -0.92
CA GLY A 476 -69.53 35.35 -0.07
C GLY A 476 -70.17 35.23 1.33
N PRO A 477 -70.31 36.36 2.06
CA PRO A 477 -69.82 37.71 1.70
C PRO A 477 -69.16 38.52 2.85
N CYS A 478 -68.52 39.65 2.49
CA CYS A 478 -68.24 40.85 3.33
C CYS A 478 -67.18 40.75 4.47
N HIS A 479 -66.51 41.82 4.93
CA HIS A 479 -66.48 43.27 4.55
C HIS A 479 -65.08 43.89 4.84
N LEU A 480 -64.68 44.92 4.06
CA LEU A 480 -64.13 46.27 4.42
C LEU A 480 -63.20 46.44 5.67
N GLU A 481 -62.17 47.31 5.72
CA GLU A 481 -61.60 48.36 4.81
C GLU A 481 -60.10 48.70 5.19
N PRO A 482 -59.39 49.77 4.69
CA PRO A 482 -57.93 49.75 4.51
C PRO A 482 -57.12 50.88 5.20
N HIS A 483 -55.78 50.76 5.16
CA HIS A 483 -54.77 51.84 5.20
C HIS A 483 -53.44 51.30 4.63
N SER A 484 -52.50 52.07 4.06
CA SER A 484 -52.48 53.44 3.52
C SER A 484 -51.25 53.61 2.59
N GLU A 485 -51.18 54.72 1.83
CA GLU A 485 -50.15 54.96 0.82
C GLU A 485 -48.74 55.29 1.38
N THR A 486 -47.69 55.03 0.61
CA THR A 486 -46.73 56.08 0.17
C THR A 486 -45.87 55.61 -1.01
N SER A 487 -45.26 56.57 -1.72
CA SER A 487 -44.59 56.37 -3.01
C SER A 487 -43.13 56.84 -2.99
N MET A 488 -42.33 56.43 -4.00
CA MET A 488 -41.26 57.23 -4.62
C MET A 488 -41.01 56.72 -6.06
N VAL A 489 -40.27 57.49 -6.88
CA VAL A 489 -40.47 57.53 -8.35
C VAL A 489 -39.21 57.25 -9.19
N GLY A 490 -39.28 56.20 -10.03
CA GLY A 490 -38.74 56.17 -11.41
C GLY A 490 -37.21 56.19 -11.61
N PRO A 491 -36.72 56.36 -12.87
CA PRO A 491 -37.46 56.54 -14.13
C PRO A 491 -37.45 55.30 -15.08
N ARG A 492 -38.07 55.45 -16.26
CA ARG A 492 -38.30 54.40 -17.28
C ARG A 492 -37.31 54.47 -18.46
N VAL A 493 -37.17 53.34 -19.17
CA VAL A 493 -37.11 53.30 -20.65
C VAL A 493 -38.18 52.31 -21.14
N VAL A 494 -38.64 52.42 -22.41
CA VAL A 494 -39.94 51.90 -22.90
C VAL A 494 -39.77 51.20 -24.27
N MET A 495 -40.82 50.45 -24.68
CA MET A 495 -41.09 49.82 -26.00
C MET A 495 -40.65 48.34 -26.13
N ALA A 496 -41.39 47.45 -26.80
CA ALA A 496 -42.82 47.41 -27.14
C ALA A 496 -43.20 45.95 -27.50
N ALA A 497 -44.47 45.56 -27.35
CA ALA A 497 -44.96 44.22 -27.70
C ALA A 497 -45.72 44.22 -29.05
N LEU A 498 -45.94 43.02 -29.63
CA LEU A 498 -47.21 42.63 -30.29
C LEU A 498 -47.23 41.12 -30.67
N ARG A 499 -48.44 40.53 -30.65
CA ARG A 499 -48.88 39.26 -31.27
C ARG A 499 -49.94 39.63 -32.37
N PRO A 500 -50.79 38.77 -32.99
CA PRO A 500 -50.94 37.29 -32.92
C PRO A 500 -51.26 36.53 -34.25
N GLY A 501 -51.36 35.19 -34.15
CA GLY A 501 -52.22 34.30 -34.97
C GLY A 501 -51.61 33.67 -36.23
N ALA A 502 -52.28 32.72 -36.93
CA ALA A 502 -53.27 31.70 -36.54
C ALA A 502 -53.64 30.79 -37.76
N GLY A 503 -53.76 29.46 -37.58
CA GLY A 503 -54.23 28.50 -38.61
C GLY A 503 -53.23 28.16 -39.73
N ALA A 504 -53.44 27.17 -40.62
CA ALA A 504 -54.34 25.99 -40.60
C ALA A 504 -53.91 24.95 -41.70
N CYS A 505 -54.56 23.77 -41.71
CA CYS A 505 -54.66 22.70 -42.73
C CYS A 505 -54.41 23.04 -44.23
N SER A 506 -54.02 22.14 -45.17
CA SER A 506 -53.73 20.67 -45.13
C SER A 506 -53.32 20.07 -46.50
N ASN A 507 -52.62 18.92 -46.49
CA ASN A 507 -52.75 17.74 -47.40
C ASN A 507 -52.40 17.74 -48.93
N ILE A 508 -51.96 16.53 -49.38
CA ILE A 508 -52.11 15.85 -50.71
C ILE A 508 -50.99 15.91 -51.82
N SER A 509 -50.42 14.70 -52.07
CA SER A 509 -49.80 14.03 -53.26
C SER A 509 -48.87 14.70 -54.32
N TRP A 510 -47.68 14.09 -54.51
CA TRP A 510 -47.12 13.35 -55.69
C TRP A 510 -47.83 13.41 -57.08
N PRO A 511 -47.17 13.15 -58.26
CA PRO A 511 -46.01 12.23 -58.47
C PRO A 511 -44.96 12.51 -59.63
N LEU A 512 -44.08 11.52 -59.90
CA LEU A 512 -43.39 11.11 -61.17
C LEU A 512 -42.11 11.80 -61.77
N ARG A 513 -40.95 11.13 -61.52
CA ARG A 513 -39.96 10.49 -62.46
C ARG A 513 -39.33 11.16 -63.74
N GLN A 514 -38.04 10.76 -63.96
CA GLN A 514 -37.20 10.77 -65.20
C GLN A 514 -36.66 12.12 -65.75
N GLY A 515 -35.45 12.23 -66.35
CA GLY A 515 -34.30 11.31 -66.36
C GLY A 515 -33.18 11.55 -67.43
N SER A 516 -31.93 11.79 -66.99
CA SER A 516 -30.67 11.81 -67.81
C SER A 516 -30.49 13.01 -68.80
N SER A 517 -29.33 13.38 -69.40
CA SER A 517 -27.96 12.83 -69.47
C SER A 517 -26.85 13.90 -69.73
N ARG A 518 -25.67 13.73 -69.08
CA ARG A 518 -24.25 14.08 -69.45
C ARG A 518 -23.87 15.19 -70.46
N LEU A 519 -22.83 15.97 -70.10
CA LEU A 519 -21.59 16.13 -70.91
C LEU A 519 -20.31 16.37 -70.04
N ARG A 520 -19.17 16.81 -70.63
CA ARG A 520 -17.76 16.67 -70.14
C ARG A 520 -16.82 17.73 -70.79
N ILE A 521 -15.57 18.01 -70.38
CA ILE A 521 -14.71 17.56 -69.25
C ILE A 521 -14.42 18.77 -68.29
N ILE A 522 -13.25 19.28 -67.84
CA ILE A 522 -11.77 19.06 -67.91
C ILE A 522 -11.21 19.07 -66.45
N THR A 523 -10.02 18.51 -66.19
CA THR A 523 -9.40 18.34 -64.84
C THR A 523 -8.03 19.04 -64.73
N PRO A 524 -7.50 19.33 -63.51
CA PRO A 524 -6.55 18.37 -62.92
C PRO A 524 -6.58 18.20 -61.38
N VAL A 525 -6.75 16.93 -60.97
CA VAL A 525 -6.03 16.18 -59.91
C VAL A 525 -5.44 16.93 -58.70
N LEU A 526 -6.01 16.72 -57.50
CA LEU A 526 -5.47 15.72 -56.55
C LEU A 526 -6.56 15.22 -55.57
N ARG A 527 -6.26 14.17 -54.78
CA ARG A 527 -7.27 13.35 -54.08
C ARG A 527 -7.59 13.82 -52.65
N LEU A 528 -8.88 13.96 -52.36
CA LEU A 528 -9.48 13.83 -51.03
C LEU A 528 -10.76 12.99 -51.15
N ARG A 529 -11.05 12.15 -50.16
CA ARG A 529 -12.31 11.38 -50.06
C ARG A 529 -12.97 11.65 -48.70
N VAL A 530 -14.05 12.43 -48.73
CA VAL A 530 -15.04 12.52 -47.65
C VAL A 530 -16.09 11.45 -47.90
N PHE A 531 -16.71 10.89 -46.85
CA PHE A 531 -18.14 10.58 -46.85
C PHE A 531 -18.67 10.46 -45.41
N SER A 532 -19.87 10.98 -45.16
CA SER A 532 -20.58 10.83 -43.88
C SER A 532 -22.10 10.88 -44.09
N TYR A 533 -22.83 9.94 -43.45
CA TYR A 533 -24.29 9.95 -43.27
C TYR A 533 -25.17 9.97 -44.55
N SER A 534 -26.44 9.53 -44.56
CA SER A 534 -27.37 9.13 -43.48
C SER A 534 -28.39 8.08 -44.01
N ARG A 535 -29.10 7.35 -43.13
CA ARG A 535 -30.59 7.38 -43.00
C ARG A 535 -31.23 6.11 -42.35
N TYR A 536 -32.47 6.33 -41.88
CA TYR A 536 -33.59 5.39 -41.66
C TYR A 536 -33.74 4.66 -40.31
N TYR A 537 -34.99 4.24 -40.07
CA TYR A 537 -35.60 3.92 -38.77
C TYR A 537 -36.83 3.00 -38.98
N SER A 538 -37.32 2.38 -37.88
CA SER A 538 -38.58 1.61 -37.75
C SER A 538 -38.60 0.17 -38.31
N PRO A 539 -39.43 -0.75 -37.75
CA PRO A 539 -39.99 -0.82 -36.38
C PRO A 539 -39.72 -2.19 -35.70
N ALA A 540 -40.34 -2.45 -34.54
CA ALA A 540 -40.11 -3.65 -33.72
C ALA A 540 -41.05 -4.84 -34.03
N GLU A 541 -40.59 -6.06 -33.73
CA GLU A 541 -41.41 -7.29 -33.69
C GLU A 541 -41.16 -8.11 -32.41
N SER A 542 -41.89 -9.23 -32.28
CA SER A 542 -42.30 -9.89 -31.03
C SER A 542 -41.27 -10.83 -30.37
N ARG A 543 -41.57 -11.17 -29.10
CA ARG A 543 -40.92 -12.29 -28.37
C ARG A 543 -41.09 -13.60 -29.14
N VAL A 544 -40.00 -14.36 -29.29
CA VAL A 544 -40.00 -15.77 -29.72
C VAL A 544 -39.38 -16.61 -28.61
N SER A 545 -40.01 -17.73 -28.26
CA SER A 545 -39.50 -18.71 -27.29
C SER A 545 -38.40 -19.58 -27.90
N PRO A 546 -37.30 -19.89 -27.18
CA PRO A 546 -36.16 -20.59 -27.74
C PRO A 546 -36.44 -22.07 -28.03
N THR A 547 -36.00 -22.54 -29.19
CA THR A 547 -35.90 -23.96 -29.56
C THR A 547 -34.63 -24.61 -28.97
N PRO A 548 -34.54 -25.96 -28.91
CA PRO A 548 -33.40 -26.66 -28.31
C PRO A 548 -32.05 -26.40 -29.00
N ASN A 549 -30.96 -26.52 -28.23
CA ASN A 549 -29.60 -26.22 -28.66
C ASN A 549 -29.15 -26.97 -29.92
N ALA A 550 -28.64 -26.21 -30.90
CA ALA A 550 -27.55 -26.70 -31.76
C ALA A 550 -26.23 -26.59 -30.97
N GLN A 551 -25.48 -27.69 -30.86
CA GLN A 551 -24.22 -27.73 -30.13
C GLN A 551 -23.15 -26.93 -30.90
N LYS A 552 -22.68 -25.82 -30.30
CA LYS A 552 -21.69 -24.93 -30.92
C LYS A 552 -20.28 -25.53 -30.78
N THR A 553 -19.39 -25.21 -31.71
CA THR A 553 -17.97 -25.57 -31.65
C THR A 553 -17.08 -24.33 -31.67
N VAL A 554 -15.89 -24.44 -31.08
CA VAL A 554 -14.82 -23.43 -31.14
C VAL A 554 -13.59 -24.03 -31.80
N THR A 555 -12.87 -23.24 -32.60
CA THR A 555 -11.63 -23.68 -33.24
C THR A 555 -10.43 -23.03 -32.56
N ILE A 556 -9.52 -23.84 -32.01
CA ILE A 556 -8.28 -23.40 -31.36
C ILE A 556 -7.12 -24.13 -32.06
N ASN A 557 -6.13 -23.37 -32.53
CA ASN A 557 -4.94 -23.89 -33.23
C ASN A 557 -5.24 -24.93 -34.35
N GLY A 558 -6.36 -24.73 -35.06
CA GLY A 558 -6.81 -25.59 -36.16
C GLY A 558 -7.64 -26.81 -35.75
N ARG A 559 -7.75 -27.11 -34.44
CA ARG A 559 -8.59 -28.18 -33.89
C ARG A 559 -9.96 -27.62 -33.50
N SER A 560 -11.02 -28.37 -33.78
CA SER A 560 -12.41 -28.01 -33.44
C SER A 560 -12.85 -28.75 -32.19
N TYR A 561 -13.33 -28.02 -31.18
CA TYR A 561 -13.77 -28.55 -29.90
C TYR A 561 -15.26 -28.25 -29.68
N PRO A 562 -16.05 -29.19 -29.12
CA PRO A 562 -17.43 -28.93 -28.73
C PRO A 562 -17.48 -27.98 -27.53
N THR A 563 -18.49 -27.11 -27.52
CA THR A 563 -18.77 -26.17 -26.42
C THR A 563 -20.12 -26.48 -25.77
N ASP A 564 -20.26 -26.14 -24.49
CA ASP A 564 -21.48 -26.31 -23.70
C ASP A 564 -21.76 -25.06 -22.83
N SER A 565 -22.52 -25.20 -21.74
CA SER A 565 -22.82 -24.12 -20.80
C SER A 565 -21.64 -23.62 -19.97
N TRP A 566 -20.51 -24.34 -19.93
CA TRP A 566 -19.29 -23.94 -19.23
C TRP A 566 -18.43 -22.96 -20.04
N TYR A 567 -18.56 -22.96 -21.37
CA TYR A 567 -17.75 -22.13 -22.27
C TYR A 567 -17.69 -20.65 -21.85
N ASN A 568 -16.49 -20.12 -21.64
CA ASN A 568 -16.27 -18.72 -21.24
C ASN A 568 -15.06 -18.06 -21.94
N VAL A 569 -14.42 -18.71 -22.93
CA VAL A 569 -13.26 -18.14 -23.64
C VAL A 569 -13.65 -16.96 -24.54
N SER A 570 -12.97 -15.83 -24.40
CA SER A 570 -13.25 -14.60 -25.16
C SER A 570 -12.57 -14.55 -26.53
N SER A 571 -12.97 -13.60 -27.36
CA SER A 571 -12.41 -13.43 -28.70
C SER A 571 -10.95 -12.95 -28.65
N THR A 572 -10.63 -12.07 -27.71
CA THR A 572 -9.25 -11.65 -27.42
C THR A 572 -8.39 -12.84 -27.00
N VAL A 573 -8.81 -13.63 -25.99
CA VAL A 573 -8.01 -14.76 -25.48
C VAL A 573 -7.77 -15.83 -26.56
N LEU A 574 -8.80 -16.17 -27.36
CA LEU A 574 -8.65 -17.08 -28.50
C LEU A 574 -7.61 -16.60 -29.51
N SER A 575 -7.46 -15.29 -29.74
CA SER A 575 -6.44 -14.77 -30.67
C SER A 575 -5.01 -14.99 -30.19
N LEU A 576 -4.81 -15.04 -28.86
CA LEU A 576 -3.50 -15.21 -28.23
C LEU A 576 -2.99 -16.65 -28.27
N THR A 577 -3.88 -17.65 -28.37
CA THR A 577 -3.51 -19.09 -28.31
C THR A 577 -2.57 -19.58 -29.41
N SER A 578 -2.40 -18.77 -30.46
CA SER A 578 -1.54 -19.07 -31.61
C SER A 578 -0.17 -18.38 -31.55
N ARG A 579 0.03 -17.44 -30.61
CA ARG A 579 1.20 -16.53 -30.61
C ARG A 579 2.51 -17.20 -30.18
N LYS A 580 2.47 -18.14 -29.22
CA LYS A 580 3.62 -18.90 -28.69
C LYS A 580 4.90 -18.04 -28.49
N LEU A 581 4.82 -16.96 -27.70
CA LEU A 581 5.92 -15.99 -27.58
C LEU A 581 7.23 -16.60 -27.05
N HIS A 582 7.12 -17.64 -26.24
CA HIS A 582 8.24 -18.48 -25.78
C HIS A 582 9.03 -19.18 -26.90
N LEU A 583 8.48 -19.34 -28.11
CA LEU A 583 9.16 -19.88 -29.28
C LEU A 583 9.63 -18.82 -30.29
N GLN A 584 9.21 -17.56 -30.14
CA GLN A 584 9.56 -16.51 -31.08
C GLN A 584 11.02 -16.09 -30.87
N LYS A 585 11.88 -16.33 -31.87
CA LYS A 585 13.30 -15.96 -31.79
C LYS A 585 13.45 -14.49 -31.43
N ASP A 586 14.37 -14.21 -30.51
CA ASP A 586 14.73 -12.91 -29.97
C ASP A 586 13.60 -12.22 -29.17
N HIS A 587 12.49 -12.91 -28.91
CA HIS A 587 11.50 -12.42 -27.98
C HIS A 587 12.01 -12.55 -26.52
N PRO A 588 11.84 -11.55 -25.64
CA PRO A 588 12.30 -11.61 -24.23
C PRO A 588 11.93 -12.89 -23.47
N VAL A 589 10.73 -13.44 -23.71
CA VAL A 589 10.28 -14.70 -23.11
C VAL A 589 11.05 -15.92 -23.66
N SER A 590 11.32 -15.97 -24.97
CA SER A 590 12.14 -17.04 -25.58
C SER A 590 13.61 -16.96 -25.17
N ILE A 591 14.17 -15.73 -25.04
CA ILE A 591 15.51 -15.53 -24.50
C ILE A 591 15.58 -16.02 -23.04
N THR A 592 14.59 -15.67 -22.21
CA THR A 592 14.51 -16.10 -20.80
C THR A 592 14.40 -17.62 -20.67
N ARG A 593 13.54 -18.25 -21.49
CA ARG A 593 13.47 -19.72 -21.63
C ARG A 593 14.83 -20.33 -21.95
N LYS A 594 15.54 -19.81 -22.95
CA LYS A 594 16.87 -20.32 -23.36
C LYS A 594 17.95 -20.16 -22.28
N ILE A 595 17.87 -19.12 -21.45
CA ILE A 595 18.76 -18.95 -20.28
C ILE A 595 18.50 -20.07 -19.27
N ILE A 596 17.24 -20.40 -19.00
CA ILE A 596 16.87 -21.53 -18.11
C ILE A 596 17.32 -22.87 -18.72
N GLU A 597 17.00 -23.14 -19.99
CA GLU A 597 17.41 -24.35 -20.72
C GLU A 597 18.94 -24.56 -20.70
N SER A 598 19.75 -23.50 -20.65
CA SER A 598 21.21 -23.61 -20.60
C SER A 598 21.76 -24.22 -19.29
N VAL A 599 21.00 -24.13 -18.19
CA VAL A 599 21.37 -24.68 -16.87
C VAL A 599 20.90 -26.14 -16.71
N PHE A 600 19.95 -26.57 -17.54
CA PHE A 600 19.43 -27.94 -17.57
C PHE A 600 19.74 -28.62 -18.92
N PRO A 601 21.01 -28.86 -19.27
CA PRO A 601 21.39 -29.33 -20.60
C PRO A 601 20.93 -30.77 -20.92
N GLY A 602 20.67 -31.01 -22.20
CA GLY A 602 20.63 -32.36 -22.76
C GLY A 602 22.01 -33.04 -22.72
N PRO A 603 22.09 -34.38 -22.66
CA PRO A 603 20.98 -35.33 -22.79
C PRO A 603 20.22 -35.61 -21.48
N THR A 604 20.65 -35.04 -20.34
CA THR A 604 20.01 -35.27 -19.03
C THR A 604 18.56 -34.76 -19.03
N TYR A 605 18.33 -33.58 -19.59
CA TYR A 605 17.00 -32.99 -19.74
C TYR A 605 16.56 -32.93 -21.20
N LYS A 606 15.26 -33.08 -21.42
CA LYS A 606 14.57 -33.03 -22.72
C LYS A 606 13.55 -31.90 -22.71
N TYR A 607 13.51 -31.08 -23.76
CA TYR A 607 12.67 -29.87 -23.79
C TYR A 607 11.38 -30.10 -24.58
N TYR A 608 10.26 -29.74 -23.99
CA TYR A 608 8.92 -29.92 -24.53
C TYR A 608 8.19 -28.57 -24.63
N ASN A 609 8.34 -27.87 -25.76
CA ASN A 609 7.92 -26.47 -25.89
C ASN A 609 6.79 -26.26 -26.91
N GLU A 610 6.07 -27.31 -27.31
CA GLU A 610 5.08 -27.24 -28.41
C GLU A 610 3.65 -27.68 -28.06
N PHE A 611 3.39 -28.14 -26.82
CA PHE A 611 2.09 -28.66 -26.38
C PHE A 611 0.91 -27.73 -26.70
N ASP A 612 -0.24 -28.33 -27.04
CA ASP A 612 -1.50 -27.62 -27.30
C ASP A 612 -2.02 -26.95 -26.01
N PRO A 613 -2.51 -25.70 -26.06
CA PRO A 613 -3.09 -25.04 -24.89
C PRO A 613 -4.37 -25.68 -24.37
N VAL A 614 -5.04 -26.49 -25.17
CA VAL A 614 -6.25 -27.20 -24.77
C VAL A 614 -5.91 -28.52 -24.07
N VAL A 615 -6.36 -28.65 -22.83
CA VAL A 615 -6.19 -29.84 -21.98
C VAL A 615 -7.52 -30.23 -21.33
N SER A 616 -7.63 -31.48 -20.85
CA SER A 616 -8.77 -31.91 -20.05
C SER A 616 -8.71 -31.38 -18.61
N THR A 617 -9.86 -31.36 -17.94
CA THR A 617 -9.94 -31.15 -16.49
C THR A 617 -9.15 -32.20 -15.69
N HIS A 618 -9.01 -33.41 -16.24
CA HIS A 618 -8.28 -34.49 -15.60
C HIS A 618 -6.78 -34.23 -15.58
N GLU A 619 -6.21 -33.89 -16.74
CA GLU A 619 -4.80 -33.49 -16.88
C GLU A 619 -4.49 -32.28 -15.98
N ASN A 620 -5.28 -31.21 -16.10
CA ASN A 620 -5.00 -29.94 -15.42
C ASN A 620 -5.24 -29.95 -13.90
N PHE A 621 -6.06 -30.85 -13.35
CA PHE A 621 -6.41 -30.81 -11.92
C PHE A 621 -6.42 -32.19 -11.25
N ASP A 622 -7.18 -33.16 -11.78
CA ASP A 622 -7.43 -34.43 -11.09
C ASP A 622 -6.15 -35.28 -10.97
N SER A 623 -5.32 -35.30 -12.02
CA SER A 623 -4.09 -36.09 -12.07
C SER A 623 -3.01 -35.62 -11.07
N LEU A 624 -3.14 -34.36 -10.63
CA LEU A 624 -2.27 -33.61 -9.71
C LEU A 624 -2.86 -33.47 -8.29
N GLY A 625 -3.97 -34.18 -7.99
CA GLY A 625 -4.54 -34.22 -6.64
C GLY A 625 -5.34 -32.99 -6.19
N PHE A 626 -5.70 -32.07 -7.09
CA PHE A 626 -6.48 -30.88 -6.72
C PHE A 626 -7.88 -31.27 -6.18
N PRO A 627 -8.33 -30.77 -5.03
CA PRO A 627 -9.69 -31.00 -4.52
C PRO A 627 -10.79 -30.57 -5.52
N PRO A 628 -11.96 -31.25 -5.58
CA PRO A 628 -13.05 -30.90 -6.51
C PRO A 628 -13.63 -29.50 -6.33
N ASP A 629 -13.50 -28.94 -5.13
CA ASP A 629 -13.93 -27.61 -4.67
C ASP A 629 -12.79 -26.57 -4.66
N HIS A 630 -11.59 -26.92 -5.12
CA HIS A 630 -10.44 -26.03 -5.17
C HIS A 630 -10.73 -24.77 -6.03
N PRO A 631 -10.48 -23.53 -5.54
CA PRO A 631 -10.86 -22.29 -6.24
C PRO A 631 -10.41 -22.19 -7.70
N GLY A 632 -9.22 -22.70 -8.04
CA GLY A 632 -8.74 -22.74 -9.44
C GLY A 632 -9.63 -23.53 -10.42
N ARG A 633 -10.55 -24.38 -9.95
CA ARG A 633 -11.56 -25.05 -10.79
C ARG A 633 -12.79 -24.18 -11.10
N ALA A 634 -12.88 -22.98 -10.52
CA ALA A 634 -14.02 -22.10 -10.73
C ALA A 634 -13.99 -21.44 -12.11
N ARG A 635 -15.18 -21.25 -12.71
CA ARG A 635 -15.35 -20.58 -14.01
C ARG A 635 -15.01 -19.09 -13.96
N THR A 636 -14.93 -18.52 -12.76
CA THR A 636 -14.50 -17.16 -12.46
C THR A 636 -13.00 -16.97 -12.68
N ASP A 637 -12.21 -18.04 -12.58
CA ASP A 637 -10.73 -18.02 -12.53
C ASP A 637 -10.10 -18.77 -13.71
N THR A 638 -10.82 -19.75 -14.28
CA THR A 638 -10.32 -20.62 -15.37
C THR A 638 -11.13 -20.49 -16.66
N TYR A 639 -10.44 -20.54 -17.80
CA TYR A 639 -11.05 -20.50 -19.13
C TYR A 639 -11.46 -21.90 -19.63
N TYR A 640 -12.74 -22.22 -19.48
CA TYR A 640 -13.37 -23.47 -19.93
C TYR A 640 -13.84 -23.38 -21.39
N ILE A 641 -13.64 -24.48 -22.12
CA ILE A 641 -14.16 -24.73 -23.48
C ILE A 641 -15.46 -25.54 -23.38
N ASN A 642 -15.48 -26.53 -22.50
CA ASN A 642 -16.67 -27.29 -22.08
C ASN A 642 -16.42 -27.85 -20.66
N GLN A 643 -17.38 -28.55 -20.06
CA GLN A 643 -17.26 -29.06 -18.68
C GLN A 643 -16.04 -29.98 -18.44
N SER A 644 -15.49 -30.63 -19.48
CA SER A 644 -14.33 -31.54 -19.37
C SER A 644 -13.03 -31.01 -19.99
N THR A 645 -13.05 -29.81 -20.60
CA THR A 645 -11.96 -29.30 -21.44
C THR A 645 -11.75 -27.80 -21.24
N LEU A 646 -10.50 -27.36 -21.09
CA LEU A 646 -10.14 -25.99 -20.73
C LEU A 646 -8.82 -25.55 -21.39
N LEU A 647 -8.51 -24.25 -21.31
CA LEU A 647 -7.18 -23.73 -21.58
C LEU A 647 -6.33 -23.87 -20.30
N ARG A 648 -5.17 -24.55 -20.40
CA ARG A 648 -4.33 -24.93 -19.25
C ARG A 648 -3.98 -23.76 -18.33
N THR A 649 -4.12 -23.94 -17.01
CA THR A 649 -3.85 -22.90 -16.00
C THR A 649 -2.40 -22.88 -15.51
N HIS A 650 -1.66 -23.97 -15.75
CA HIS A 650 -0.24 -24.13 -15.48
C HIS A 650 0.36 -25.24 -16.34
N THR A 651 1.69 -25.25 -16.48
CA THR A 651 2.46 -26.29 -17.20
C THR A 651 2.22 -27.69 -16.64
N SER A 652 1.98 -27.82 -15.34
CA SER A 652 1.93 -29.10 -14.62
C SER A 652 0.76 -29.99 -15.04
N ALA A 653 -0.19 -29.44 -15.81
CA ALA A 653 -1.19 -30.23 -16.54
C ALA A 653 -0.57 -31.34 -17.41
N HIS A 654 0.71 -31.20 -17.79
CA HIS A 654 1.46 -32.19 -18.57
C HIS A 654 2.40 -33.07 -17.71
N GLU A 655 2.55 -32.84 -16.40
CA GLU A 655 3.51 -33.56 -15.52
C GLU A 655 3.26 -35.09 -15.52
N ALA A 656 2.01 -35.52 -15.36
CA ALA A 656 1.64 -36.93 -15.38
C ALA A 656 1.79 -37.60 -16.77
N GLN A 657 1.78 -36.81 -17.86
CA GLN A 657 2.15 -37.29 -19.20
C GLN A 657 3.67 -37.41 -19.32
N LEU A 658 4.41 -36.38 -18.92
CA LEU A 658 5.86 -36.30 -19.08
C LEU A 658 6.60 -37.30 -18.20
N PHE A 659 6.16 -37.61 -16.98
CA PHE A 659 6.76 -38.68 -16.19
C PHE A 659 6.63 -40.08 -16.82
N ARG A 660 5.57 -40.29 -17.61
CA ARG A 660 5.27 -41.51 -18.36
C ARG A 660 6.07 -41.60 -19.67
N GLU A 661 6.13 -40.50 -20.42
CA GLU A 661 6.68 -40.44 -21.78
C GLU A 661 8.14 -40.00 -21.85
N ASN A 662 8.69 -39.42 -20.78
CA ASN A 662 10.09 -39.02 -20.75
C ASN A 662 11.02 -40.21 -20.47
N ASP A 663 11.92 -40.43 -21.42
CA ASP A 663 12.97 -41.44 -21.51
C ASP A 663 14.33 -40.93 -21.00
N THR A 664 14.48 -39.62 -20.75
CA THR A 664 15.68 -39.02 -20.15
C THR A 664 15.54 -38.86 -18.62
N GLY A 665 16.60 -38.37 -17.96
CA GLY A 665 16.63 -38.21 -16.49
C GLY A 665 15.72 -37.09 -15.97
N GLY A 666 15.40 -36.10 -16.80
CA GLY A 666 14.50 -35.02 -16.46
C GLY A 666 13.91 -34.36 -17.70
N TYR A 667 12.95 -33.48 -17.51
CA TYR A 667 12.37 -32.68 -18.60
C TYR A 667 12.37 -31.20 -18.22
N LEU A 668 12.31 -30.34 -19.25
CA LEU A 668 11.71 -29.03 -19.11
C LEU A 668 10.50 -28.92 -20.07
N ILE A 669 9.46 -28.24 -19.63
CA ILE A 669 8.31 -27.82 -20.44
C ILE A 669 8.24 -26.30 -20.39
N SER A 670 7.93 -25.64 -21.50
CA SER A 670 7.44 -24.26 -21.46
C SER A 670 6.21 -24.08 -22.33
N ALA A 671 5.31 -23.22 -21.86
CA ALA A 671 4.00 -23.04 -22.46
C ALA A 671 3.38 -21.70 -22.06
N ASP A 672 2.56 -21.16 -22.96
CA ASP A 672 1.49 -20.22 -22.63
C ASP A 672 0.43 -20.89 -21.71
N VAL A 673 0.05 -20.20 -20.62
CA VAL A 673 -0.96 -20.63 -19.64
C VAL A 673 -2.00 -19.53 -19.43
N TYR A 674 -3.22 -19.92 -19.05
CA TYR A 674 -4.42 -19.08 -19.21
C TYR A 674 -5.19 -18.97 -17.90
N ARG A 675 -5.43 -17.74 -17.44
CA ARG A 675 -6.14 -17.45 -16.18
C ARG A 675 -6.96 -16.17 -16.27
N ARG A 676 -8.08 -16.13 -15.57
CA ARG A 676 -9.01 -14.99 -15.56
C ARG A 676 -8.64 -13.93 -14.53
N ASP A 677 -7.35 -13.61 -14.45
CA ASP A 677 -6.76 -12.74 -13.44
C ASP A 677 -7.17 -11.26 -13.60
N GLU A 678 -6.73 -10.42 -12.66
CA GLU A 678 -6.93 -8.96 -12.65
C GLU A 678 -6.37 -8.24 -13.90
N VAL A 679 -6.65 -6.94 -14.02
CA VAL A 679 -6.08 -6.08 -15.08
C VAL A 679 -5.15 -5.07 -14.41
N ASP A 680 -3.85 -5.33 -14.47
CA ASP A 680 -2.79 -4.41 -14.06
C ASP A 680 -1.52 -4.59 -14.92
N ARG A 681 -0.37 -4.10 -14.43
CA ARG A 681 0.95 -4.15 -15.11
C ARG A 681 1.73 -5.47 -14.95
N SER A 682 1.23 -6.39 -14.12
CA SER A 682 1.87 -7.64 -13.70
C SER A 682 1.00 -8.85 -14.03
N HIS A 683 -0.32 -8.68 -14.10
CA HIS A 683 -1.32 -9.69 -14.42
C HIS A 683 -1.89 -9.49 -15.82
N TYR A 684 -1.89 -10.55 -16.62
CA TYR A 684 -2.39 -10.58 -18.00
C TYR A 684 -2.91 -12.00 -18.28
N PRO A 685 -4.03 -12.18 -19.01
CA PRO A 685 -4.76 -13.46 -19.01
C PRO A 685 -4.02 -14.62 -19.67
N VAL A 686 -2.92 -14.33 -20.37
CA VAL A 686 -2.04 -15.31 -21.00
C VAL A 686 -0.60 -14.93 -20.68
N PHE A 687 0.06 -15.74 -19.87
CA PHE A 687 1.50 -15.58 -19.57
C PHE A 687 2.19 -16.92 -19.78
N HIS A 688 3.51 -16.95 -19.72
CA HIS A 688 4.29 -18.14 -20.00
C HIS A 688 4.90 -18.71 -18.71
N GLN A 689 4.62 -19.97 -18.45
CA GLN A 689 5.32 -20.73 -17.44
C GLN A 689 6.35 -21.66 -18.09
N MET A 690 7.44 -21.86 -17.38
CA MET A 690 8.35 -22.98 -17.59
C MET A 690 8.33 -23.84 -16.33
N GLU A 691 8.46 -25.14 -16.50
CA GLU A 691 8.55 -26.11 -15.42
C GLU A 691 9.63 -27.12 -15.77
N GLY A 692 10.24 -27.68 -14.74
CA GLY A 692 11.20 -28.76 -14.89
C GLY A 692 11.10 -29.77 -13.79
N ALA A 693 11.46 -31.01 -14.12
CA ALA A 693 11.50 -32.11 -13.17
C ALA A 693 12.69 -33.03 -13.43
N ARG A 694 13.21 -33.65 -12.36
CA ARG A 694 14.28 -34.67 -12.39
C ARG A 694 13.81 -35.88 -11.62
N VAL A 695 13.94 -37.06 -12.22
CA VAL A 695 13.49 -38.33 -11.64
C VAL A 695 14.58 -39.42 -11.71
N TRP A 696 14.65 -40.23 -10.66
CA TRP A 696 15.52 -41.40 -10.56
C TRP A 696 14.68 -42.66 -10.46
N ASP A 697 15.09 -43.72 -11.17
CA ASP A 697 14.37 -44.99 -11.23
C ASP A 697 15.02 -46.00 -10.28
N ARG A 698 14.28 -46.44 -9.25
CA ARG A 698 14.71 -47.43 -8.25
C ARG A 698 15.18 -48.77 -8.88
N ARG A 699 14.83 -49.05 -10.13
CA ARG A 699 15.21 -50.27 -10.86
C ARG A 699 16.54 -50.14 -11.63
N LEU A 700 17.03 -48.91 -11.82
CA LEU A 700 18.24 -48.62 -12.60
C LEU A 700 19.43 -48.23 -11.73
N VAL A 701 19.20 -47.83 -10.48
CA VAL A 701 20.25 -47.55 -9.49
C VAL A 701 20.74 -48.85 -8.82
N PRO A 702 22.05 -48.98 -8.51
CA PRO A 702 22.57 -50.15 -7.80
C PRO A 702 21.83 -50.41 -6.49
N ASN A 703 21.44 -51.67 -6.24
CA ASN A 703 20.72 -52.13 -5.04
C ASN A 703 19.39 -51.42 -4.72
N GLY A 704 18.87 -50.56 -5.60
CA GLY A 704 17.71 -49.70 -5.32
C GLY A 704 18.01 -48.44 -4.50
N ASP A 705 19.28 -48.14 -4.25
CA ASP A 705 19.73 -47.00 -3.44
C ASP A 705 19.60 -45.67 -4.21
N LEU A 706 18.47 -44.98 -4.00
CA LEU A 706 18.27 -43.63 -4.52
C LEU A 706 19.15 -42.58 -3.81
N VAL A 707 19.44 -42.74 -2.53
CA VAL A 707 20.16 -41.74 -1.73
C VAL A 707 21.58 -41.56 -2.29
N ALA A 708 22.29 -42.67 -2.53
CA ALA A 708 23.60 -42.66 -3.16
C ALA A 708 23.56 -42.06 -4.58
N ALA A 709 22.57 -42.45 -5.41
CA ALA A 709 22.48 -41.99 -6.80
C ALA A 709 22.14 -40.49 -6.91
N VAL A 710 21.27 -39.97 -6.05
CA VAL A 710 20.90 -38.54 -6.02
C VAL A 710 22.07 -37.69 -5.52
N TYR A 711 22.83 -38.16 -4.52
CA TYR A 711 24.03 -37.47 -4.06
C TYR A 711 25.20 -37.54 -5.06
N GLU A 712 25.35 -38.64 -5.81
CA GLU A 712 26.32 -38.71 -6.90
C GLU A 712 25.99 -37.68 -8.00
N ASP A 713 24.72 -37.52 -8.37
CA ASP A 713 24.30 -36.47 -9.30
C ASP A 713 24.46 -35.05 -8.74
N LEU A 714 24.20 -34.83 -7.44
CA LEU A 714 24.41 -33.52 -6.80
C LEU A 714 25.88 -33.09 -6.87
N GLU A 715 26.83 -33.99 -6.64
CA GLU A 715 28.27 -33.67 -6.73
C GLU A 715 28.77 -33.50 -8.19
N ARG A 716 27.98 -33.91 -9.20
CA ARG A 716 28.21 -33.56 -10.61
C ARG A 716 27.71 -32.15 -10.96
N LEU A 717 26.83 -31.55 -10.15
CA LEU A 717 26.37 -30.17 -10.35
C LEU A 717 27.46 -29.15 -9.96
N PRO A 718 27.62 -28.05 -10.71
CA PRO A 718 28.49 -26.94 -10.30
C PRO A 718 28.14 -26.38 -8.92
N LYS A 719 29.12 -25.78 -8.26
CA LYS A 719 28.95 -25.09 -6.97
C LYS A 719 29.03 -23.58 -7.21
N HIS A 720 28.16 -22.82 -6.54
CA HIS A 720 28.03 -21.37 -6.68
C HIS A 720 28.42 -20.68 -5.36
N ASN A 721 28.62 -19.36 -5.44
CA ASN A 721 29.03 -18.52 -4.30
C ASN A 721 27.92 -17.55 -3.87
N MET A 722 26.65 -17.84 -4.19
CA MET A 722 25.52 -17.02 -3.73
C MET A 722 25.36 -17.11 -2.20
N THR A 723 24.76 -16.08 -1.61
CA THR A 723 24.31 -16.15 -0.21
C THR A 723 22.92 -16.78 -0.17
N VAL A 724 22.83 -18.01 0.35
CA VAL A 724 21.57 -18.76 0.48
C VAL A 724 21.13 -18.77 1.95
N GLU A 725 19.91 -18.32 2.20
CA GLU A 725 19.25 -18.39 3.51
C GLU A 725 18.27 -19.57 3.52
N ASP A 726 18.63 -20.68 4.17
CA ASP A 726 17.82 -21.89 4.31
C ASP A 726 17.69 -22.29 5.80
N PRO A 727 16.84 -21.60 6.58
CA PRO A 727 16.79 -21.77 8.03
C PRO A 727 15.95 -22.99 8.49
N ASN A 728 15.23 -23.65 7.58
CA ASN A 728 14.32 -24.74 7.88
C ASN A 728 14.94 -26.12 7.56
N PRO A 729 14.54 -27.19 8.27
CA PRO A 729 14.91 -28.55 7.91
C PRO A 729 14.31 -28.96 6.55
N PRO A 730 14.81 -30.04 5.91
CA PRO A 730 14.27 -30.55 4.64
C PRO A 730 12.83 -31.06 4.68
N PHE A 731 12.21 -31.17 5.86
CA PHE A 731 10.80 -31.50 6.08
C PHE A 731 10.40 -31.13 7.51
N HIS A 732 9.12 -30.91 7.76
CA HIS A 732 8.55 -30.63 9.08
C HIS A 732 7.15 -31.28 9.19
N PRO A 733 6.84 -32.09 10.24
CA PRO A 733 5.63 -32.92 10.30
C PRO A 733 4.31 -32.22 9.96
N GLU A 734 4.08 -31.01 10.48
CA GLU A 734 2.85 -30.23 10.21
C GLU A 734 3.01 -29.26 9.03
N ARG A 735 4.03 -28.40 9.08
CA ARG A 735 4.21 -27.26 8.17
C ARG A 735 4.73 -27.63 6.77
N ASN A 736 5.48 -28.72 6.62
CA ASN A 736 6.09 -29.13 5.35
C ASN A 736 6.32 -30.66 5.31
N PRO A 737 5.25 -31.47 5.23
CA PRO A 737 5.27 -32.88 5.61
C PRO A 737 6.10 -33.78 4.68
N LEU A 738 6.59 -34.89 5.27
CA LEU A 738 7.17 -36.02 4.53
C LEU A 738 6.05 -36.90 3.95
N GLN A 739 6.28 -37.46 2.77
CA GLN A 739 5.38 -38.47 2.17
C GLN A 739 5.60 -39.84 2.85
N GLU A 740 4.96 -40.04 4.00
CA GLU A 740 5.04 -41.30 4.76
C GLU A 740 4.64 -42.51 3.90
N GLY A 741 5.41 -43.60 4.00
CA GLY A 741 5.20 -44.81 3.21
C GLY A 741 5.66 -44.74 1.74
N HIS A 742 6.22 -43.61 1.28
CA HIS A 742 6.72 -43.44 -0.09
C HIS A 742 8.19 -43.02 -0.18
N HIS A 743 8.65 -42.16 0.73
CA HIS A 743 10.05 -41.72 0.80
C HIS A 743 10.60 -41.93 2.23
N THR A 744 11.86 -42.34 2.36
CA THR A 744 12.55 -42.22 3.64
C THR A 744 12.95 -40.75 3.90
N PRO A 745 13.20 -40.35 5.16
CA PRO A 745 13.73 -39.03 5.48
C PRO A 745 15.01 -38.67 4.69
N GLU A 746 15.88 -39.66 4.49
CA GLU A 746 17.16 -39.53 3.78
C GLU A 746 16.95 -39.34 2.27
N GLU A 747 15.99 -40.05 1.67
CA GLU A 747 15.62 -39.89 0.26
C GLU A 747 15.03 -38.50 0.00
N ALA A 748 14.10 -38.05 0.84
CA ALA A 748 13.52 -36.71 0.74
C ALA A 748 14.59 -35.62 0.91
N ALA A 749 15.53 -35.78 1.86
CA ALA A 749 16.63 -34.85 2.06
C ALA A 749 17.63 -34.82 0.88
N ALA A 750 17.93 -35.98 0.27
CA ALA A 750 18.80 -36.05 -0.91
C ALA A 750 18.15 -35.37 -2.12
N ILE A 751 16.88 -35.69 -2.40
CA ILE A 751 16.10 -35.10 -3.50
C ILE A 751 15.97 -33.57 -3.30
N ALA A 752 15.70 -33.12 -2.08
CA ALA A 752 15.66 -31.70 -1.73
C ALA A 752 17.02 -31.00 -1.96
N ALA A 753 18.14 -31.62 -1.57
CA ALA A 753 19.47 -31.05 -1.79
C ALA A 753 19.81 -30.91 -3.29
N HIS A 754 19.45 -31.90 -4.12
CA HIS A 754 19.59 -31.79 -5.57
C HIS A 754 18.66 -30.74 -6.18
N LEU A 755 17.39 -30.66 -5.74
CA LEU A 755 16.42 -29.65 -6.16
C LEU A 755 16.97 -28.25 -5.90
N LYS A 756 17.31 -27.96 -4.64
CA LYS A 756 17.77 -26.63 -4.21
C LYS A 756 19.02 -26.20 -4.99
N ARG A 757 20.03 -27.07 -5.13
CA ARG A 757 21.22 -26.77 -5.94
C ARG A 757 20.90 -26.50 -7.42
N SER A 758 19.99 -27.26 -8.02
CA SER A 758 19.63 -27.06 -9.44
C SER A 758 18.99 -25.69 -9.68
N LEU A 759 18.12 -25.27 -8.77
CA LEU A 759 17.42 -23.98 -8.84
C LEU A 759 18.29 -22.80 -8.43
N GLU A 760 19.19 -22.99 -7.46
CA GLU A 760 20.22 -22.03 -7.11
C GLU A 760 21.12 -21.71 -8.32
N LEU A 761 21.54 -22.73 -9.08
CA LEU A 761 22.31 -22.52 -10.31
C LEU A 761 21.52 -21.75 -11.38
N MET A 762 20.22 -22.05 -11.53
CA MET A 762 19.34 -21.34 -12.46
C MET A 762 19.21 -19.86 -12.10
N VAL A 763 18.94 -19.55 -10.83
CA VAL A 763 18.85 -18.17 -10.34
C VAL A 763 20.19 -17.45 -10.43
N ASN A 764 21.30 -18.10 -10.09
CA ASN A 764 22.64 -17.54 -10.24
C ASN A 764 22.92 -17.10 -11.69
N GLU A 765 22.60 -17.95 -12.67
CA GLU A 765 22.82 -17.67 -14.10
C GLU A 765 21.94 -16.50 -14.59
N ILE A 766 20.64 -16.53 -14.28
CA ILE A 766 19.66 -15.47 -14.62
C ILE A 766 20.16 -14.12 -14.09
N PHE A 767 20.46 -14.02 -12.80
CA PHE A 767 20.79 -12.74 -12.17
C PHE A 767 22.23 -12.29 -12.47
N THR A 768 23.16 -13.20 -12.75
CA THR A 768 24.49 -12.85 -13.29
C THR A 768 24.34 -12.17 -14.66
N ARG A 769 23.50 -12.71 -15.55
CA ARG A 769 23.19 -12.08 -16.85
C ARG A 769 22.47 -10.74 -16.69
N ALA A 770 21.50 -10.65 -15.78
CA ALA A 770 20.84 -9.37 -15.44
C ALA A 770 21.86 -8.32 -14.97
N LYS A 771 22.79 -8.68 -14.08
CA LYS A 771 23.82 -7.80 -13.54
C LYS A 771 24.78 -7.32 -14.65
N ALA A 772 25.27 -8.23 -15.48
CA ALA A 772 26.13 -7.89 -16.62
C ALA A 772 25.45 -6.92 -17.61
N ALA A 773 24.18 -7.17 -17.96
CA ALA A 773 23.39 -6.31 -18.83
C ALA A 773 23.21 -4.89 -18.26
N ASN A 774 22.94 -4.76 -16.96
CA ASN A 774 22.82 -3.46 -16.29
C ASN A 774 24.15 -2.71 -16.23
N VAL A 775 25.27 -3.39 -15.94
CA VAL A 775 26.63 -2.76 -15.92
C VAL A 775 27.04 -2.28 -17.31
N ALA A 776 26.76 -3.06 -18.36
CA ALA A 776 27.02 -2.68 -19.75
C ALA A 776 26.21 -1.44 -20.16
N ALA A 777 24.94 -1.35 -19.74
CA ALA A 777 24.08 -0.19 -20.01
C ALA A 777 24.46 1.06 -19.18
N ALA A 778 25.00 0.88 -17.99
CA ALA A 778 25.43 1.97 -17.09
C ALA A 778 26.77 2.62 -17.47
N GLY A 779 27.41 2.20 -18.57
CA GLY A 779 28.70 2.75 -19.01
C GLY A 779 29.92 2.16 -18.28
N GLY A 780 29.77 1.02 -17.61
CA GLY A 780 30.90 0.22 -17.10
C GLY A 780 31.46 0.62 -15.73
N SER A 781 30.84 1.53 -14.98
CA SER A 781 31.16 1.72 -13.56
C SER A 781 30.43 0.67 -12.70
N PRO A 782 31.14 -0.27 -12.04
CA PRO A 782 30.49 -1.21 -11.13
C PRO A 782 29.99 -0.45 -9.89
N GLN A 783 28.68 -0.46 -9.69
CA GLN A 783 28.08 -0.06 -8.42
C GLN A 783 28.46 -1.09 -7.35
N GLN A 784 28.50 -0.67 -6.08
CA GLN A 784 29.13 -1.43 -5.00
C GLN A 784 28.56 -2.85 -4.86
N ASP A 785 29.44 -3.84 -4.88
CA ASP A 785 29.10 -5.21 -5.26
C ASP A 785 28.52 -6.03 -4.10
N GLU A 786 27.23 -5.85 -3.82
CA GLU A 786 26.50 -6.77 -2.93
C GLU A 786 26.35 -8.16 -3.60
N PRO A 787 26.55 -9.26 -2.85
CA PRO A 787 26.34 -10.61 -3.35
C PRO A 787 24.85 -10.89 -3.53
N LEU A 788 24.52 -11.73 -4.51
CA LEU A 788 23.15 -12.18 -4.73
C LEU A 788 22.67 -12.98 -3.49
N ARG A 789 21.62 -12.49 -2.84
CA ARG A 789 20.94 -13.13 -1.71
C ARG A 789 19.65 -13.78 -2.18
N VAL A 790 19.50 -15.06 -1.82
CA VAL A 790 18.31 -15.87 -2.10
C VAL A 790 17.87 -16.58 -0.81
N ARG A 791 16.58 -16.83 -0.64
CA ARG A 791 16.08 -17.56 0.54
C ARG A 791 15.04 -18.62 0.17
N TRP A 792 15.11 -19.73 0.90
CA TRP A 792 14.16 -20.84 0.80
C TRP A 792 13.06 -20.68 1.84
N VAL A 793 11.82 -20.57 1.37
CA VAL A 793 10.62 -20.47 2.21
C VAL A 793 9.85 -21.80 2.10
N GLU A 794 9.32 -22.31 3.20
CA GLU A 794 8.45 -23.50 3.16
C GLU A 794 7.08 -23.12 2.59
N ALA A 795 6.58 -23.91 1.63
CA ALA A 795 5.34 -23.64 0.91
C ALA A 795 4.45 -24.90 0.85
N TYR A 796 3.30 -24.83 0.18
CA TYR A 796 2.43 -25.98 -0.06
C TYR A 796 1.87 -25.96 -1.48
N PHE A 797 2.03 -27.07 -2.21
CA PHE A 797 1.45 -27.29 -3.54
C PHE A 797 0.78 -28.68 -3.60
N PRO A 798 -0.38 -28.87 -4.27
CA PRO A 798 -1.10 -30.16 -4.25
C PRO A 798 -0.28 -31.37 -4.77
N PHE A 799 0.71 -31.12 -5.63
CA PHE A 799 1.49 -32.12 -6.36
C PHE A 799 2.97 -32.19 -5.95
N THR A 800 3.42 -31.45 -4.92
CA THR A 800 4.73 -31.66 -4.27
C THR A 800 4.59 -31.76 -2.74
N SER A 801 5.53 -32.42 -2.06
CA SER A 801 5.70 -32.42 -0.59
C SER A 801 6.97 -33.23 -0.23
N PRO A 802 7.94 -32.71 0.54
CA PRO A 802 8.05 -31.33 1.01
C PRO A 802 8.19 -30.33 -0.15
N SER A 803 7.79 -29.09 0.11
CA SER A 803 7.63 -28.01 -0.87
C SER A 803 8.28 -26.71 -0.39
N TRP A 804 8.74 -25.90 -1.34
CA TRP A 804 9.38 -24.60 -1.08
C TRP A 804 9.09 -23.58 -2.18
N GLU A 805 9.18 -22.31 -1.79
CA GLU A 805 9.35 -21.19 -2.71
C GLU A 805 10.79 -20.67 -2.63
N LEU A 806 11.31 -20.17 -3.75
CA LEU A 806 12.62 -19.51 -3.81
C LEU A 806 12.41 -18.01 -4.06
N GLU A 807 12.81 -17.21 -3.08
CA GLU A 807 12.76 -15.76 -3.17
C GLU A 807 14.16 -15.17 -3.38
N VAL A 808 14.22 -14.05 -4.09
CA VAL A 808 15.46 -13.30 -4.35
C VAL A 808 15.32 -11.89 -3.77
N HIS A 809 16.35 -11.42 -3.04
CA HIS A 809 16.38 -10.05 -2.53
C HIS A 809 16.74 -9.08 -3.67
N TYR A 810 15.84 -8.16 -3.99
CA TYR A 810 15.96 -7.28 -5.17
C TYR A 810 15.33 -5.90 -4.89
N ASN A 811 16.05 -4.83 -5.23
CA ASN A 811 15.66 -3.43 -4.96
C ASN A 811 15.34 -3.06 -3.50
N GLY A 812 15.53 -3.96 -2.53
CA GLY A 812 15.23 -3.74 -1.10
C GLY A 812 14.12 -4.64 -0.55
N ASP A 813 13.36 -5.29 -1.44
CA ASP A 813 12.32 -6.26 -1.09
C ASP A 813 12.78 -7.70 -1.37
N TRP A 814 12.07 -8.67 -0.81
CA TRP A 814 12.16 -10.07 -1.23
C TRP A 814 11.08 -10.37 -2.28
N LEU A 815 11.47 -11.03 -3.37
CA LEU A 815 10.59 -11.34 -4.50
C LEU A 815 10.56 -12.85 -4.78
N GLU A 816 9.37 -13.44 -4.67
CA GLU A 816 9.06 -14.82 -5.07
C GLU A 816 9.27 -15.01 -6.59
N ILE A 817 10.11 -15.99 -6.95
CA ILE A 817 10.49 -16.28 -8.34
C ILE A 817 9.85 -17.57 -8.85
N LEU A 818 9.75 -18.60 -8.00
CA LEU A 818 9.27 -19.94 -8.34
C LEU A 818 8.77 -20.70 -7.12
N GLY A 819 7.90 -21.69 -7.36
CA GLY A 819 7.53 -22.74 -6.42
C GLY A 819 8.05 -24.11 -6.86
N CYS A 820 8.40 -24.98 -5.91
CA CYS A 820 8.97 -26.30 -6.18
C CYS A 820 8.76 -27.30 -5.03
N GLY A 821 9.15 -28.56 -5.24
CA GLY A 821 9.25 -29.54 -4.16
C GLY A 821 9.61 -30.95 -4.63
N VAL A 822 9.67 -31.88 -3.69
CA VAL A 822 9.72 -33.33 -3.98
C VAL A 822 8.37 -33.72 -4.59
N SER A 823 8.34 -34.31 -5.79
CA SER A 823 7.08 -34.65 -6.46
C SER A 823 6.26 -35.64 -5.64
N GLN A 824 4.95 -35.41 -5.58
CA GLN A 824 4.01 -36.31 -4.91
C GLN A 824 4.03 -37.68 -5.59
N GLN A 825 4.32 -38.74 -4.84
CA GLN A 825 4.40 -40.10 -5.35
C GLN A 825 3.08 -40.54 -5.99
N HIS A 826 1.93 -39.99 -5.57
CA HIS A 826 0.64 -40.24 -6.21
C HIS A 826 0.61 -39.78 -7.68
N VAL A 827 1.29 -38.69 -8.04
CA VAL A 827 1.40 -38.20 -9.44
C VAL A 827 2.26 -39.15 -10.27
N LEU A 828 3.37 -39.64 -9.71
CA LEU A 828 4.23 -40.66 -10.34
C LEU A 828 3.52 -42.01 -10.48
N ASN A 829 2.63 -42.36 -9.54
CA ASN A 829 1.77 -43.54 -9.60
C ASN A 829 0.71 -43.37 -10.71
N ASN A 830 0.05 -42.20 -10.81
CA ASN A 830 -0.91 -41.84 -11.86
C ASN A 830 -0.26 -41.80 -13.27
N ALA A 831 1.00 -41.39 -13.34
CA ALA A 831 1.80 -41.47 -14.57
C ALA A 831 2.10 -42.94 -14.97
N GLY A 832 2.01 -43.90 -14.05
CA GLY A 832 2.33 -45.31 -14.30
C GLY A 832 3.81 -45.66 -14.03
N VAL A 833 4.53 -44.80 -13.32
CA VAL A 833 5.96 -44.95 -12.98
C VAL A 833 6.21 -44.98 -11.46
N PRO A 834 5.54 -45.84 -10.67
CA PRO A 834 5.61 -45.88 -9.20
C PRO A 834 6.99 -46.29 -8.64
N HIS A 835 7.92 -46.67 -9.52
CA HIS A 835 9.31 -46.99 -9.22
C HIS A 835 10.25 -45.79 -9.39
N LYS A 836 9.76 -44.66 -9.94
CA LYS A 836 10.48 -43.40 -9.98
C LYS A 836 10.15 -42.57 -8.73
N SER A 837 11.11 -41.75 -8.30
CA SER A 837 10.95 -40.64 -7.35
C SER A 837 11.80 -39.45 -7.83
N GLY A 838 11.50 -38.22 -7.39
CA GLY A 838 12.13 -37.03 -7.92
C GLY A 838 11.56 -35.71 -7.41
N TRP A 839 11.92 -34.62 -8.08
CA TRP A 839 11.46 -33.26 -7.79
C TRP A 839 10.90 -32.56 -9.03
N ALA A 840 10.08 -31.52 -8.81
CA ALA A 840 9.54 -30.62 -9.82
C ALA A 840 9.58 -29.14 -9.36
N PHE A 841 9.59 -28.21 -10.32
CA PHE A 841 9.48 -26.76 -10.09
C PHE A 841 8.69 -26.06 -11.20
N GLY A 842 8.04 -24.94 -10.89
CA GLY A 842 7.38 -24.05 -11.85
C GLY A 842 7.79 -22.59 -11.67
N ILE A 843 8.12 -21.91 -12.78
CA ILE A 843 8.62 -20.53 -12.83
C ILE A 843 7.89 -19.70 -13.90
N GLY A 844 7.54 -18.45 -13.58
CA GLY A 844 6.91 -17.51 -14.51
C GLY A 844 7.94 -16.77 -15.36
N LEU A 845 7.94 -16.98 -16.68
CA LEU A 845 8.95 -16.42 -17.59
C LEU A 845 8.86 -14.89 -17.70
N GLU A 846 7.65 -14.31 -17.73
CA GLU A 846 7.47 -12.85 -17.78
C GLU A 846 8.04 -12.16 -16.53
N ARG A 847 7.84 -12.70 -15.32
CA ARG A 847 8.37 -12.10 -14.08
C ARG A 847 9.91 -12.05 -14.12
N VAL A 848 10.54 -13.13 -14.58
CA VAL A 848 12.00 -13.18 -14.78
C VAL A 848 12.46 -12.23 -15.90
N ALA A 849 11.73 -12.18 -17.02
CA ALA A 849 12.04 -11.29 -18.14
C ALA A 849 11.91 -9.80 -17.76
N MET A 850 10.93 -9.43 -16.93
CA MET A 850 10.78 -8.05 -16.41
C MET A 850 12.00 -7.63 -15.57
N LEU A 851 12.60 -8.55 -14.81
CA LEU A 851 13.83 -8.30 -14.04
C LEU A 851 15.09 -8.24 -14.93
N LEU A 852 15.24 -9.20 -15.85
CA LEU A 852 16.35 -9.29 -16.82
C LEU A 852 16.43 -8.03 -17.70
N PHE A 853 15.29 -7.64 -18.30
CA PHE A 853 15.20 -6.59 -19.30
C PHE A 853 14.65 -5.27 -18.75
N LYS A 854 14.38 -5.13 -17.44
CA LYS A 854 13.79 -3.93 -16.83
C LYS A 854 12.47 -3.48 -17.50
N ILE A 855 11.66 -4.44 -17.98
CA ILE A 855 10.38 -4.17 -18.64
C ILE A 855 9.33 -3.82 -17.57
N PRO A 856 8.70 -2.63 -17.60
CA PRO A 856 7.88 -2.13 -16.49
C PRO A 856 6.41 -2.57 -16.51
N ASP A 857 5.98 -3.26 -17.57
CA ASP A 857 4.58 -3.60 -17.82
C ASP A 857 4.50 -4.88 -18.68
N ILE A 858 3.78 -5.89 -18.20
CA ILE A 858 3.64 -7.21 -18.84
C ILE A 858 3.02 -7.13 -20.25
N ARG A 859 2.19 -6.12 -20.53
CA ARG A 859 1.55 -5.94 -21.85
C ARG A 859 2.57 -5.68 -22.96
N LEU A 860 3.77 -5.18 -22.63
CA LEU A 860 4.84 -4.95 -23.61
C LEU A 860 5.27 -6.23 -24.31
N PHE A 861 5.27 -7.39 -23.65
CA PHE A 861 5.58 -8.68 -24.27
C PHE A 861 4.60 -9.05 -25.39
N TRP A 862 3.35 -8.56 -25.34
CA TRP A 862 2.32 -8.89 -26.33
C TRP A 862 2.23 -7.90 -27.49
N SER A 863 2.88 -6.73 -27.37
CA SER A 863 2.99 -5.71 -28.43
C SER A 863 3.67 -6.28 -29.70
N GLN A 864 3.27 -5.74 -30.84
CA GLN A 864 3.84 -6.04 -32.16
C GLN A 864 4.67 -4.85 -32.70
N ASP A 865 4.94 -3.85 -31.86
CA ASP A 865 5.71 -2.67 -32.24
C ASP A 865 7.18 -3.01 -32.47
N GLU A 866 7.68 -2.71 -33.66
CA GLU A 866 9.09 -2.91 -33.99
C GLU A 866 10.04 -2.06 -33.12
N ARG A 867 9.56 -0.98 -32.49
CA ARG A 867 10.32 -0.21 -31.48
C ARG A 867 10.52 -0.96 -30.17
N PHE A 868 9.69 -1.97 -29.88
CA PHE A 868 9.92 -2.94 -28.81
C PHE A 868 10.78 -4.10 -29.34
N LEU A 869 10.29 -4.81 -30.37
CA LEU A 869 10.89 -6.06 -30.84
C LEU A 869 12.33 -5.89 -31.36
N SER A 870 12.66 -4.77 -32.03
CA SER A 870 14.01 -4.52 -32.52
C SER A 870 15.06 -4.33 -31.43
N GLN A 871 14.68 -4.09 -30.17
CA GLN A 871 15.61 -3.95 -29.06
C GLN A 871 16.26 -5.28 -28.65
N PHE A 872 15.65 -6.42 -28.99
CA PHE A 872 16.09 -7.75 -28.56
C PHE A 872 16.67 -8.62 -29.69
N ARG A 873 16.61 -8.14 -30.95
CA ARG A 873 17.14 -8.83 -32.14
C ARG A 873 18.62 -9.20 -31.99
N GLY A 874 18.95 -10.46 -32.31
CA GLY A 874 20.30 -11.02 -32.26
C GLY A 874 20.83 -11.33 -30.85
N VAL A 875 19.98 -11.32 -29.82
CA VAL A 875 20.34 -11.67 -28.43
C VAL A 875 20.31 -13.19 -28.21
N GLU A 876 19.43 -13.95 -28.89
CA GLU A 876 19.50 -15.41 -28.82
C GLU A 876 20.74 -16.00 -29.52
N ASP A 877 21.30 -15.28 -30.50
CA ASP A 877 22.54 -15.67 -31.17
C ASP A 877 23.78 -15.37 -30.31
N ASP A 878 23.65 -14.50 -29.29
CA ASP A 878 24.72 -14.06 -28.41
C ASP A 878 24.13 -13.41 -27.15
N LEU A 879 23.98 -14.23 -26.11
CA LEU A 879 23.41 -13.84 -24.83
C LEU A 879 24.30 -12.86 -24.02
N SER A 880 25.43 -12.38 -24.56
CA SER A 880 26.16 -11.23 -23.99
C SER A 880 25.52 -9.88 -24.37
N LYS A 881 24.67 -9.86 -25.41
CA LYS A 881 23.95 -8.66 -25.90
C LYS A 881 22.68 -8.33 -25.10
N ILE A 882 22.38 -9.07 -24.03
CA ILE A 882 21.25 -8.77 -23.13
C ILE A 882 21.44 -7.35 -22.61
N ARG A 883 20.39 -6.53 -22.71
CA ARG A 883 20.38 -5.11 -22.33
C ARG A 883 19.02 -4.73 -21.75
N PRO A 884 18.96 -3.77 -20.82
CA PRO A 884 17.70 -3.19 -20.38
C PRO A 884 16.90 -2.60 -21.54
N PHE A 885 15.59 -2.75 -21.46
CA PHE A 885 14.61 -2.11 -22.34
C PHE A 885 14.71 -0.58 -22.22
N VAL A 886 14.74 0.08 -23.37
CA VAL A 886 14.72 1.54 -23.49
C VAL A 886 13.31 1.99 -23.85
N PRO A 887 12.58 2.70 -22.96
CA PRO A 887 11.23 3.17 -23.25
C PRO A 887 11.19 4.11 -24.47
N PHE A 888 10.52 3.67 -25.54
CA PHE A 888 10.47 4.38 -26.82
C PHE A 888 9.35 5.43 -26.93
N SER A 889 8.50 5.54 -25.90
CA SER A 889 7.52 6.63 -25.74
C SER A 889 7.00 6.72 -24.31
N LYS A 890 6.34 7.84 -23.96
CA LYS A 890 5.53 8.02 -22.75
C LYS A 890 4.20 8.67 -23.14
N HIS A 891 3.18 7.86 -23.41
CA HIS A 891 1.84 8.36 -23.74
C HIS A 891 1.01 8.64 -22.49
N PRO A 892 0.20 9.71 -22.46
CA PRO A 892 -0.66 10.02 -21.31
C PRO A 892 -1.74 8.95 -21.14
N ALA A 893 -2.10 8.65 -19.90
CA ALA A 893 -3.32 7.90 -19.59
C ALA A 893 -4.57 8.75 -19.84
N CYS A 894 -5.67 8.08 -20.18
CA CYS A 894 -7.00 8.65 -20.16
C CYS A 894 -7.88 7.77 -19.26
N TYR A 895 -8.40 8.33 -18.17
CA TYR A 895 -9.27 7.61 -17.25
C TYR A 895 -10.74 7.77 -17.65
N LYS A 896 -11.55 6.72 -17.48
CA LYS A 896 -13.02 6.79 -17.52
C LYS A 896 -13.57 5.92 -16.40
N ASP A 897 -14.61 6.40 -15.73
CA ASP A 897 -15.24 5.72 -14.60
C ASP A 897 -16.61 5.20 -15.05
N VAL A 898 -16.86 3.89 -14.89
CA VAL A 898 -18.16 3.27 -15.16
C VAL A 898 -18.86 2.92 -13.86
N SER A 899 -20.02 3.54 -13.66
CA SER A 899 -20.93 3.25 -12.54
C SER A 899 -22.10 2.41 -13.01
N PHE A 900 -22.46 1.39 -12.24
CA PHE A 900 -23.60 0.53 -12.56
C PHE A 900 -24.21 -0.12 -11.31
N TRP A 901 -25.49 -0.47 -11.38
CA TRP A 901 -26.16 -1.39 -10.46
C TRP A 901 -25.84 -2.83 -10.84
N LEU A 902 -25.52 -3.65 -9.83
CA LEU A 902 -25.36 -5.09 -10.00
C LEU A 902 -26.65 -5.76 -10.51
N PRO A 903 -26.55 -6.91 -11.20
CA PRO A 903 -27.70 -7.75 -11.51
C PRO A 903 -28.36 -8.31 -10.25
N LYS A 904 -29.43 -9.08 -10.44
CA LYS A 904 -30.04 -9.90 -9.37
C LYS A 904 -29.34 -11.24 -9.17
N ASP A 905 -28.61 -11.68 -10.19
CA ASP A 905 -27.82 -12.89 -10.23
C ASP A 905 -26.39 -12.61 -9.72
N GLU A 906 -25.53 -13.62 -9.74
CA GLU A 906 -24.16 -13.54 -9.22
C GLU A 906 -23.26 -12.64 -10.10
N PHE A 907 -22.34 -11.90 -9.46
CA PHE A 907 -21.39 -11.00 -10.13
C PHE A 907 -19.98 -11.27 -9.57
N HIS A 908 -19.02 -11.56 -10.44
CA HIS A 908 -17.62 -11.69 -10.08
C HIS A 908 -16.76 -10.60 -10.72
N GLU A 909 -15.73 -10.13 -10.03
CA GLU A 909 -14.87 -9.03 -10.49
C GLU A 909 -14.13 -9.43 -11.78
N ASN A 910 -13.64 -10.68 -11.86
CA ASN A 910 -13.01 -11.28 -13.04
C ASN A 910 -13.91 -11.31 -14.30
N ASP A 911 -15.25 -11.26 -14.15
CA ASP A 911 -16.18 -11.14 -15.28
C ASP A 911 -16.23 -9.71 -15.83
N LEU A 912 -16.16 -8.69 -14.96
CA LEU A 912 -15.95 -7.31 -15.39
C LEU A 912 -14.58 -7.15 -16.04
N MET A 913 -13.51 -7.69 -15.44
CA MET A 913 -12.15 -7.63 -15.99
C MET A 913 -12.10 -8.19 -17.41
N GLU A 914 -12.67 -9.38 -17.63
CA GLU A 914 -12.70 -10.00 -18.95
C GLU A 914 -13.56 -9.24 -19.96
N ILE A 915 -14.63 -8.58 -19.52
CA ILE A 915 -15.47 -7.75 -20.40
C ILE A 915 -14.77 -6.46 -20.82
N VAL A 916 -14.01 -5.81 -19.92
CA VAL A 916 -13.14 -4.70 -20.30
C VAL A 916 -12.13 -5.19 -21.35
N ARG A 917 -11.49 -6.33 -21.09
CA ARG A 917 -10.41 -6.90 -21.92
C ARG A 917 -10.87 -7.35 -23.32
N ASP A 918 -12.01 -8.03 -23.44
CA ASP A 918 -12.63 -8.41 -24.73
C ASP A 918 -13.19 -7.18 -25.49
N ALA A 919 -13.55 -6.09 -24.79
CA ALA A 919 -14.05 -4.88 -25.43
C ALA A 919 -12.95 -3.97 -26.01
N VAL A 920 -11.75 -3.91 -25.40
CA VAL A 920 -10.71 -2.90 -25.75
C VAL A 920 -9.28 -3.43 -25.92
N GLY A 921 -9.00 -4.68 -25.57
CA GLY A 921 -7.65 -5.28 -25.69
C GLY A 921 -6.58 -4.56 -24.86
N ASP A 922 -5.32 -4.66 -25.29
CA ASP A 922 -4.10 -4.21 -24.57
C ASP A 922 -4.02 -2.71 -24.27
N VAL A 923 -5.02 -1.94 -24.71
CA VAL A 923 -5.15 -0.50 -24.49
C VAL A 923 -5.60 -0.18 -23.05
N VAL A 924 -6.19 -1.13 -22.33
CA VAL A 924 -6.38 -1.00 -20.87
C VAL A 924 -5.05 -1.26 -20.15
N GLU A 925 -4.74 -0.42 -19.16
CA GLU A 925 -3.54 -0.50 -18.32
C GLU A 925 -3.86 -0.99 -16.91
N ASP A 926 -4.92 -0.48 -16.31
CA ASP A 926 -5.47 -1.02 -15.07
C ASP A 926 -6.97 -0.77 -14.96
N VAL A 927 -7.64 -1.63 -14.20
CA VAL A 927 -9.06 -1.50 -13.83
C VAL A 927 -9.15 -1.60 -12.32
N LYS A 928 -9.75 -0.60 -11.67
CA LYS A 928 -9.82 -0.51 -10.20
C LYS A 928 -11.20 -0.11 -9.74
N LYS A 929 -11.74 -0.82 -8.75
CA LYS A 929 -12.94 -0.39 -8.02
C LYS A 929 -12.62 0.89 -7.22
N VAL A 930 -13.36 1.96 -7.45
CA VAL A 930 -13.13 3.29 -6.85
C VAL A 930 -14.29 3.77 -5.95
N ASP A 931 -15.49 3.21 -6.10
CA ASP A 931 -16.61 3.42 -5.16
C ASP A 931 -17.52 2.17 -5.11
N GLU A 932 -18.23 2.00 -3.99
CA GLU A 932 -19.18 0.91 -3.78
C GLU A 932 -20.40 1.42 -2.97
N PHE A 933 -21.58 1.39 -3.57
CA PHE A 933 -22.77 2.10 -3.10
C PHE A 933 -24.02 1.23 -3.17
N VAL A 934 -24.72 1.02 -2.06
CA VAL A 934 -26.00 0.28 -2.06
C VAL A 934 -27.15 1.26 -2.24
N HIS A 935 -28.01 1.06 -3.25
CA HIS A 935 -29.11 1.96 -3.56
C HIS A 935 -30.11 2.05 -2.41
N PRO A 936 -30.20 3.22 -1.77
CA PRO A 936 -31.89 3.72 -1.14
C PRO A 936 -33.09 2.81 -0.76
N LYS A 937 -34.24 3.18 -1.34
CA LYS A 937 -35.54 2.51 -1.35
C LYS A 937 -35.60 1.19 -2.16
N THR A 938 -34.48 0.57 -2.60
CA THR A 938 -34.54 -0.59 -3.57
C THR A 938 -33.57 -1.76 -3.38
N GLY A 939 -32.50 -1.64 -2.58
CA GLY A 939 -31.61 -2.78 -2.30
C GLY A 939 -30.53 -3.09 -3.34
N ARG A 940 -30.49 -2.34 -4.45
CA ARG A 940 -29.57 -2.61 -5.55
C ARG A 940 -28.15 -2.17 -5.20
N LYS A 941 -27.22 -3.10 -5.01
CA LYS A 941 -25.80 -2.75 -4.92
C LYS A 941 -25.32 -2.12 -6.24
N SER A 942 -24.44 -1.13 -6.16
CA SER A 942 -23.73 -0.51 -7.28
C SER A 942 -22.23 -0.50 -6.97
N MET A 943 -21.44 -0.58 -8.03
CA MET A 943 -20.00 -0.38 -8.01
C MET A 943 -19.63 0.69 -9.03
N CYS A 944 -18.54 1.38 -8.78
CA CYS A 944 -17.87 2.26 -9.72
C CYS A 944 -16.46 1.74 -10.00
N TYR A 945 -16.12 1.53 -11.26
CA TYR A 945 -14.81 1.08 -11.70
C TYR A 945 -14.14 2.14 -12.56
N ARG A 946 -12.94 2.57 -12.15
CA ARG A 946 -12.04 3.37 -12.99
C ARG A 946 -11.29 2.45 -13.93
N ILE A 947 -11.36 2.77 -15.22
CA ILE A 947 -10.60 2.10 -16.27
C ILE A 947 -9.56 3.09 -16.78
N ASN A 948 -8.29 2.71 -16.66
CA ASN A 948 -7.14 3.46 -17.16
C ASN A 948 -6.83 2.99 -18.59
N TYR A 949 -7.05 3.86 -19.57
CA TYR A 949 -6.69 3.61 -20.96
C TYR A 949 -5.35 4.24 -21.29
N ARG A 950 -4.35 3.42 -21.64
CA ARG A 950 -3.06 3.86 -22.19
C ARG A 950 -2.54 2.84 -23.19
N SER A 951 -2.44 3.25 -24.46
CA SER A 951 -1.69 2.51 -25.47
C SER A 951 -0.18 2.75 -25.27
N LEU A 952 0.60 1.66 -25.37
CA LEU A 952 2.06 1.67 -25.31
C LEU A 952 2.69 2.28 -26.57
N GLU A 953 1.93 2.32 -27.68
CA GLU A 953 2.44 2.58 -29.03
C GLU A 953 2.09 3.99 -29.53
N ARG A 954 0.98 4.57 -29.07
CA ARG A 954 0.51 5.91 -29.51
C ARG A 954 -0.31 6.64 -28.45
N THR A 955 -0.43 7.96 -28.60
CA THR A 955 -1.36 8.76 -27.80
C THR A 955 -2.79 8.41 -28.20
N LEU A 956 -3.65 8.18 -27.20
CA LEU A 956 -5.09 8.01 -27.38
C LEU A 956 -5.78 9.37 -27.43
N THR A 957 -6.74 9.56 -28.34
CA THR A 957 -7.64 10.72 -28.27
C THR A 957 -8.79 10.46 -27.29
N ASN A 958 -9.39 11.54 -26.78
CA ASN A 958 -10.61 11.44 -25.99
C ASN A 958 -11.77 10.79 -26.76
N THR A 959 -11.87 11.02 -28.07
CA THR A 959 -12.89 10.41 -28.94
C THR A 959 -12.75 8.89 -28.98
N GLU A 960 -11.56 8.38 -29.32
CA GLU A 960 -11.29 6.93 -29.34
C GLU A 960 -11.48 6.30 -27.95
N THR A 961 -11.09 7.01 -26.90
CA THR A 961 -11.26 6.50 -25.52
C THR A 961 -12.73 6.44 -25.13
N ASN A 962 -13.55 7.41 -25.54
CA ASN A 962 -14.99 7.34 -25.35
C ASN A 962 -15.61 6.19 -26.18
N GLU A 963 -15.21 5.98 -27.43
CA GLU A 963 -15.68 4.86 -28.27
C GLU A 963 -15.25 3.47 -27.75
N MET A 964 -14.10 3.39 -27.06
CA MET A 964 -13.67 2.20 -26.33
C MET A 964 -14.49 2.00 -25.06
N HIS A 965 -14.72 3.06 -24.27
CA HIS A 965 -15.52 2.99 -23.05
C HIS A 965 -16.98 2.63 -23.34
N ASP A 966 -17.58 3.21 -24.38
CA ASP A 966 -18.91 2.86 -24.90
C ASP A 966 -19.06 1.36 -25.17
N ARG A 967 -18.00 0.70 -25.68
CA ARG A 967 -17.99 -0.75 -25.91
C ARG A 967 -17.94 -1.54 -24.61
N VAL A 968 -17.14 -1.11 -23.62
CA VAL A 968 -17.15 -1.69 -22.27
C VAL A 968 -18.54 -1.58 -21.65
N VAL A 969 -19.11 -0.38 -21.62
CA VAL A 969 -20.43 -0.09 -21.06
C VAL A 969 -21.51 -0.97 -21.68
N LYS A 970 -21.54 -1.07 -23.02
CA LYS A 970 -22.48 -1.97 -23.75
C LYS A 970 -22.21 -3.45 -23.45
N GLY A 971 -20.94 -3.84 -23.33
CA GLY A 971 -20.53 -5.20 -22.99
C GLY A 971 -20.97 -5.63 -21.59
N LEU A 972 -20.82 -4.75 -20.60
CA LEU A 972 -21.25 -5.00 -19.21
C LEU A 972 -22.78 -5.21 -19.15
N VAL A 973 -23.57 -4.30 -19.74
CA VAL A 973 -25.04 -4.44 -19.80
C VAL A 973 -25.45 -5.74 -20.50
N ALA A 974 -24.85 -6.05 -21.65
CA ALA A 974 -25.26 -7.18 -22.47
C ALA A 974 -24.83 -8.55 -21.92
N LYS A 975 -23.70 -8.64 -21.19
CA LYS A 975 -23.14 -9.90 -20.68
C LYS A 975 -23.41 -10.13 -19.18
N LEU A 976 -23.45 -9.09 -18.35
CA LEU A 976 -23.70 -9.19 -16.90
C LEU A 976 -25.09 -8.76 -16.47
N GLY A 977 -25.91 -8.19 -17.36
CA GLY A 977 -27.24 -7.68 -17.01
C GLY A 977 -27.22 -6.49 -16.03
N VAL A 978 -26.08 -5.80 -15.88
CA VAL A 978 -25.97 -4.59 -15.06
C VAL A 978 -26.77 -3.44 -15.66
N GLU A 979 -27.21 -2.52 -14.82
CA GLU A 979 -27.88 -1.29 -15.25
C GLU A 979 -26.97 -0.09 -14.97
N ILE A 980 -26.55 0.62 -16.02
CA ILE A 980 -25.65 1.76 -15.91
C ILE A 980 -26.30 2.89 -15.09
N ARG A 981 -25.48 3.61 -14.32
CA ARG A 981 -25.87 4.64 -13.35
C ARG A 981 -25.17 5.96 -13.65
#